data_AF-K9P8R2-F1
#
_entry.id   AF-K9P8R2-F1
#
_cell.length_a   1.000
_cell.length_b   1.000
_cell.length_c   1.000
_cell.angle_alpha   90.00
_cell.angle_beta   90.00
_cell.angle_gamma   90.00
#
_symmetry.space_group_name_H-M   'P 1'
#
loop_
_entity.id
_entity.type
_entity.pdbx_description
1 polymer ?
#
loop_
_entity_poly.entity_id
_entity_poly.type
_entity_poly.pdbx_seq_one_letter_code
_entity_poly.pdbx_strand_id
1 'polypeptide(L)'
;MSAAQGQVIGGRYRLERCIGSENAGPQGELWLASDQLAADAPVALRRIGPEQDQARARELWSRLQGVLHPQVPRIGAVIEAEGQLWLVREWQAGRTYQQLLELRAERQLVFGAGEVLLLLRQLLPVLAALHSQDLLHGDLSPANLLRRDSDGLPVPLDFGLVRGTSAGPAGERLQGATPGYAPPELARGEPAQPWMDLHALGVVALVLLSGDGPERLLDPATMQWRWPAALENEPELLHQLQRLLSRHPEERFASAGQALVAFQSLVMPDSMGPVPRADRTVVLVPEAAAPPPTPLPPPAPERGPEPAQEWRPAEVAAGPSPQAARVEPQLPLPTAAAATPPPPAAVAVSDSVRRRHEEREEEAEGGFWPVLIALVLSAVVGTAVGWWWLSRGKVGAPAPGGQSELPSSLPPSEVDQRQQLLNRLRAMQVDRAWFLSLVDAALLAQYPERNGRLPSDTLEDTPLRRVWNELAEEWLARVEQLPLPLRRRLGSFSASDWEQRQGGFVRQGLSPAVLRELVSASVQNLLPSRASQAMPPEPFRQIWYAAAELTLENLRIEPIEAPSGTAQVLSAEVPASGARLFPIRLPAGHGLALGVSGSPLLQMSVYSAGGTQLEPRGPLRVVSLDGQKSSPVQLLLTNDGVAPALIRLSLRADPPAPTPPPAPEAPPAPEEPQDTAPAQAPATPGATPAPAAPAPPAPASPPAPPAPPSN
;
A
#
# COMPACT_ATOMS: atom_id res chain seq x y z
N MET A 1 -42.22 12.61 15.72
CA MET A 1 -41.80 13.96 15.29
C MET A 1 -40.67 13.78 14.30
N SER A 2 -40.56 14.62 13.26
CA SER A 2 -39.48 14.47 12.28
C SER A 2 -38.15 14.85 12.90
N ALA A 3 -37.09 14.07 12.67
CA ALA A 3 -35.75 14.42 13.12
C ALA A 3 -35.29 15.71 12.45
N ALA A 4 -34.66 16.61 13.20
CA ALA A 4 -34.25 17.93 12.71
C ALA A 4 -32.73 18.10 12.73
N GLN A 5 -32.21 18.88 11.80
CA GLN A 5 -30.83 19.33 11.81
C GLN A 5 -30.52 20.07 13.13
N GLY A 6 -29.39 19.73 13.76
CA GLY A 6 -28.97 20.24 15.06
C GLY A 6 -29.48 19.42 16.26
N GLN A 7 -30.44 18.50 16.08
CA GLN A 7 -30.90 17.62 17.14
C GLN A 7 -29.78 16.67 17.59
N VAL A 8 -29.68 16.43 18.90
CA VAL A 8 -28.71 15.50 19.49
C VAL A 8 -29.39 14.18 19.83
N ILE A 9 -28.97 13.10 19.17
CA ILE A 9 -29.46 11.74 19.37
C ILE A 9 -28.58 11.02 20.40
N GLY A 10 -29.22 10.39 21.39
CA GLY A 10 -28.54 9.63 22.45
C GLY A 10 -27.58 10.47 23.29
N GLY A 11 -27.76 11.80 23.35
CA GLY A 11 -26.87 12.72 24.08
C GLY A 11 -25.45 12.83 23.51
N ARG A 12 -25.18 12.27 22.32
CA ARG A 12 -23.82 12.16 21.76
C ARG A 12 -23.72 12.59 20.30
N TYR A 13 -24.71 12.28 19.47
CA TYR A 13 -24.60 12.46 18.02
C TYR A 13 -25.46 13.64 17.57
N ARG A 14 -24.83 14.71 17.08
CA ARG A 14 -25.54 15.89 16.59
C ARG A 14 -25.83 15.74 15.10
N LEU A 15 -27.11 15.71 14.72
CA LEU A 15 -27.54 15.59 13.32
C LEU A 15 -27.11 16.83 12.54
N GLU A 16 -26.41 16.65 11.42
CA GLU A 16 -25.92 17.75 10.59
C GLU A 16 -26.69 17.87 9.29
N ARG A 17 -26.91 16.77 8.58
CA ARG A 17 -27.56 16.80 7.26
C ARG A 17 -28.28 15.50 6.98
N CYS A 18 -29.52 15.59 6.55
CA CYS A 18 -30.24 14.43 6.01
C CYS A 18 -29.71 14.10 4.61
N ILE A 19 -29.41 12.83 4.37
CA ILE A 19 -28.95 12.30 3.10
C ILE A 19 -30.12 11.50 2.49
N GLY A 20 -30.71 12.03 1.42
CA GLY A 20 -31.81 11.38 0.67
C GLY A 20 -33.22 11.87 1.04
N SER A 21 -33.44 13.18 1.17
CA SER A 21 -34.64 13.76 1.80
C SER A 21 -35.96 13.70 1.00
N GLU A 22 -36.08 12.96 -0.10
CA GLU A 22 -37.30 13.02 -0.92
C GLU A 22 -38.22 11.80 -0.82
N ASN A 23 -37.76 10.69 -0.24
CA ASN A 23 -38.60 9.62 0.29
C ASN A 23 -37.68 8.74 1.14
N ALA A 24 -38.01 8.56 2.43
CA ALA A 24 -37.34 7.53 3.22
C ALA A 24 -37.53 6.20 2.48
N GLY A 25 -36.43 5.64 1.96
CA GLY A 25 -36.47 4.35 1.29
C GLY A 25 -36.94 3.26 2.27
N PRO A 26 -37.15 2.01 1.79
CA PRO A 26 -37.56 0.89 2.64
C PRO A 26 -36.61 0.62 3.83
N GLN A 27 -35.40 1.19 3.82
CA GLN A 27 -34.39 1.05 4.87
C GLN A 27 -34.36 2.21 5.90
N GLY A 28 -35.23 3.22 5.77
CA GLY A 28 -35.26 4.38 6.65
C GLY A 28 -34.41 5.57 6.19
N GLU A 29 -34.34 6.60 7.04
CA GLU A 29 -33.64 7.86 6.73
C GLU A 29 -32.17 7.81 7.13
N LEU A 30 -31.27 8.25 6.26
CA LEU A 30 -29.84 8.35 6.53
C LEU A 30 -29.45 9.79 6.86
N TRP A 31 -28.68 9.99 7.92
CA TRP A 31 -28.21 11.28 8.39
C TRP A 31 -26.69 11.29 8.54
N LEU A 32 -26.05 12.35 8.08
CA LEU A 32 -24.71 12.72 8.54
C LEU A 32 -24.83 13.41 9.90
N ALA A 33 -24.02 12.99 10.85
CA ALA A 33 -23.97 13.58 12.18
C ALA A 33 -22.52 13.70 12.67
N SER A 34 -22.29 14.57 13.65
CA SER A 34 -21.01 14.69 14.38
C SER A 34 -21.08 14.01 15.74
N ASP A 35 -20.09 13.17 16.04
CA ASP A 35 -19.90 12.57 17.35
C ASP A 35 -19.25 13.56 18.32
N GLN A 36 -20.04 14.12 19.24
CA GLN A 36 -19.61 15.13 20.20
C GLN A 36 -18.54 14.62 21.19
N LEU A 37 -18.44 13.31 21.39
CA LEU A 37 -17.46 12.71 22.30
C LEU A 37 -16.17 12.27 21.59
N ALA A 38 -16.15 12.30 20.25
CA ALA A 38 -15.01 11.91 19.43
C ALA A 38 -14.50 13.09 18.58
N ALA A 39 -14.38 14.27 19.20
CA ALA A 39 -13.89 15.49 18.54
C ALA A 39 -14.65 15.85 17.25
N ASP A 40 -15.97 15.75 17.29
CA ASP A 40 -16.87 16.00 16.16
C ASP A 40 -16.60 15.10 14.94
N ALA A 41 -16.05 13.89 15.14
CA ALA A 41 -15.84 12.94 14.07
C ALA A 41 -17.15 12.66 13.29
N PRO A 42 -17.11 12.63 11.95
CA PRO A 42 -18.30 12.40 11.15
C PRO A 42 -18.76 10.95 11.27
N VAL A 43 -20.07 10.76 11.46
CA VAL A 43 -20.73 9.46 11.54
C VAL A 43 -22.00 9.45 10.69
N ALA A 44 -22.39 8.26 10.23
CA ALA A 44 -23.66 8.04 9.56
C ALA A 44 -24.66 7.41 10.54
N LEU A 45 -25.83 8.04 10.69
CA LEU A 45 -26.93 7.58 11.52
C LEU A 45 -28.10 7.18 10.64
N ARG A 46 -28.57 5.94 10.76
CA ARG A 46 -29.81 5.52 10.09
C ARG A 46 -30.96 5.44 11.08
N ARG A 47 -32.05 6.12 10.75
CA ARG A 47 -33.30 6.08 11.51
C ARG A 47 -34.22 4.99 10.97
N ILE A 48 -34.54 4.03 11.81
CA ILE A 48 -35.50 2.95 11.56
C ILE A 48 -36.81 3.30 12.26
N GLY A 49 -37.87 3.40 11.46
CA GLY A 49 -39.22 3.76 11.90
C GLY A 49 -39.93 2.66 12.70
N PRO A 50 -41.04 2.97 13.38
CA PRO A 50 -41.85 1.99 14.11
C PRO A 50 -42.61 1.03 13.18
N GLU A 51 -42.84 1.41 11.94
CA GLU A 51 -43.42 0.55 10.89
C GLU A 51 -42.46 -0.52 10.35
N GLN A 52 -41.20 -0.46 10.77
CA GLN A 52 -40.11 -1.34 10.32
C GLN A 52 -39.74 -2.32 11.45
N ASP A 53 -39.13 -3.47 11.10
CA ASP A 53 -38.73 -4.48 12.08
C ASP A 53 -37.48 -4.04 12.87
N GLN A 54 -37.69 -3.22 13.90
CA GLN A 54 -36.63 -2.71 14.77
C GLN A 54 -35.91 -3.82 15.55
N ALA A 55 -36.61 -4.91 15.91
CA ALA A 55 -36.03 -6.02 16.65
C ALA A 55 -34.98 -6.74 15.79
N ARG A 56 -35.33 -7.03 14.53
CA ARG A 56 -34.42 -7.63 13.57
C ARG A 56 -33.25 -6.72 13.22
N ALA A 57 -33.52 -5.43 13.01
CA ALA A 57 -32.49 -4.44 12.74
C ALA A 57 -31.45 -4.39 13.87
N ARG A 58 -31.90 -4.42 15.13
CA ARG A 58 -31.03 -4.48 16.32
C ARG A 58 -30.20 -5.76 16.39
N GLU A 59 -30.82 -6.91 16.13
CA GLU A 59 -30.13 -8.21 16.11
C GLU A 59 -29.01 -8.21 15.06
N LEU A 60 -29.34 -7.82 13.82
CA LEU A 60 -28.38 -7.78 12.72
C LEU A 60 -27.24 -6.79 13.00
N TRP A 61 -27.57 -5.59 13.50
CA TRP A 61 -26.56 -4.57 13.80
C TRP A 61 -25.59 -5.03 14.90
N SER A 62 -26.12 -5.69 15.94
CA SER A 62 -25.31 -6.28 17.01
C SER A 62 -24.32 -7.31 16.47
N ARG A 63 -24.76 -8.20 15.56
CA ARG A 63 -23.85 -9.16 14.92
C ARG A 63 -22.81 -8.49 14.03
N LEU A 64 -23.18 -7.44 13.31
CA LEU A 64 -22.28 -6.68 12.44
C LEU A 64 -21.18 -5.91 13.22
N GLN A 65 -21.41 -5.55 14.49
CA GLN A 65 -20.39 -4.93 15.35
C GLN A 65 -19.14 -5.82 15.55
N GLY A 66 -19.28 -7.14 15.43
CA GLY A 66 -18.16 -8.09 15.52
C GLY A 66 -17.33 -8.20 14.25
N VAL A 67 -17.78 -7.63 13.12
CA VAL A 67 -17.10 -7.78 11.84
C VAL A 67 -15.96 -6.77 11.72
N LEU A 68 -14.73 -7.28 11.64
CA LEU A 68 -13.53 -6.48 11.42
C LEU A 68 -13.00 -6.72 10.01
N HIS A 69 -13.24 -5.78 9.10
CA HIS A 69 -12.73 -5.83 7.72
C HIS A 69 -12.45 -4.40 7.21
N PRO A 70 -11.33 -4.14 6.49
CA PRO A 70 -10.94 -2.78 6.06
C PRO A 70 -11.93 -2.10 5.09
N GLN A 71 -12.77 -2.88 4.43
CA GLN A 71 -13.84 -2.43 3.52
C GLN A 71 -15.24 -2.50 4.14
N VAL A 72 -15.38 -2.90 5.41
CA VAL A 72 -16.66 -2.83 6.14
C VAL A 72 -16.55 -1.64 7.11
N PRO A 73 -17.43 -0.62 7.01
CA PRO A 73 -17.38 0.53 7.93
C PRO A 73 -17.56 0.06 9.37
N ARG A 74 -16.85 0.69 10.33
CA ARG A 74 -17.04 0.33 11.73
C ARG A 74 -18.48 0.56 12.15
N ILE A 75 -19.08 -0.47 12.72
CA ILE A 75 -20.46 -0.45 13.20
C ILE A 75 -20.44 0.02 14.64
N GLY A 76 -21.15 1.13 14.90
CA GLY A 76 -21.24 1.79 16.19
C GLY A 76 -22.51 1.39 16.95
N ALA A 77 -22.88 2.23 17.92
CA ALA A 77 -23.97 1.95 18.85
C ALA A 77 -25.35 1.86 18.18
N VAL A 78 -26.24 1.11 18.82
CA VAL A 78 -27.68 1.12 18.59
C VAL A 78 -28.31 2.02 19.64
N ILE A 79 -29.08 3.02 19.23
CA ILE A 79 -29.68 4.01 20.13
C ILE A 79 -31.19 3.98 19.98
N GLU A 80 -31.90 3.87 21.09
CA GLU A 80 -33.34 4.09 21.13
C GLU A 80 -33.60 5.53 21.56
N ALA A 81 -34.30 6.29 20.71
CA ALA A 81 -34.69 7.66 21.03
C ALA A 81 -36.08 7.93 20.44
N GLU A 82 -37.00 8.43 21.26
CA GLU A 82 -38.35 8.84 20.83
C GLU A 82 -39.15 7.71 20.13
N GLY A 83 -38.96 6.46 20.57
CA GLY A 83 -39.60 5.28 19.97
C GLY A 83 -39.07 4.89 18.58
N GLN A 84 -37.94 5.49 18.17
CA GLN A 84 -37.23 5.16 16.94
C GLN A 84 -35.91 4.46 17.27
N LEU A 85 -35.47 3.60 16.36
CA LEU A 85 -34.17 2.96 16.46
C LEU A 85 -33.17 3.69 15.55
N TRP A 86 -32.03 4.08 16.12
CA TRP A 86 -30.96 4.76 15.42
C TRP A 86 -29.72 3.88 15.38
N LEU A 87 -29.23 3.62 14.17
CA LEU A 87 -28.09 2.76 13.91
C LEU A 87 -26.89 3.63 13.51
N VAL A 88 -25.86 3.66 14.35
CA VAL A 88 -24.67 4.51 14.15
C VAL A 88 -23.57 3.70 13.48
N ARG A 89 -22.97 4.22 12.41
CA ARG A 89 -21.76 3.67 11.78
C ARG A 89 -20.76 4.76 11.42
N GLU A 90 -19.53 4.34 11.15
CA GLU A 90 -18.49 5.18 10.57
C GLU A 90 -18.97 5.85 9.26
N TRP A 91 -18.68 7.14 9.12
CA TRP A 91 -18.91 7.87 7.89
C TRP A 91 -17.84 7.54 6.85
N GLN A 92 -18.25 7.14 5.65
CA GLN A 92 -17.34 6.87 4.54
C GLN A 92 -17.46 7.96 3.49
N ALA A 93 -16.38 8.71 3.28
CA ALA A 93 -16.28 9.68 2.20
C ALA A 93 -16.06 8.96 0.86
N GLY A 94 -16.87 9.28 -0.13
CA GLY A 94 -16.81 8.67 -1.45
C GLY A 94 -18.05 8.91 -2.28
N ARG A 95 -18.13 8.22 -3.41
CA ARG A 95 -19.30 8.20 -4.29
C ARG A 95 -19.85 6.79 -4.40
N THR A 96 -21.16 6.65 -4.45
CA THR A 96 -21.76 5.34 -4.72
C THR A 96 -21.50 4.92 -6.16
N TYR A 97 -21.46 3.63 -6.44
CA TYR A 97 -21.34 3.13 -7.81
C TYR A 97 -22.54 3.56 -8.67
N GLN A 98 -23.71 3.77 -8.06
CA GLN A 98 -24.86 4.41 -8.69
C GLN A 98 -24.54 5.84 -9.16
N GLN A 99 -23.99 6.68 -8.29
CA GLN A 99 -23.58 8.05 -8.67
C GLN A 99 -22.49 8.05 -9.74
N LEU A 100 -21.53 7.11 -9.66
CA LEU A 100 -20.50 6.97 -10.68
C LEU A 100 -21.09 6.53 -12.03
N LEU A 101 -22.11 5.67 -12.02
CA LEU A 101 -22.83 5.25 -13.22
C LEU A 101 -23.59 6.43 -13.84
N GLU A 102 -24.29 7.23 -13.04
CA GLU A 102 -25.00 8.43 -13.48
C GLU A 102 -24.06 9.46 -14.11
N LEU A 103 -22.94 9.78 -13.44
CA LEU A 103 -21.91 10.68 -13.95
C LEU A 103 -21.29 10.20 -15.27
N ARG A 104 -21.17 8.89 -15.47
CA ARG A 104 -20.67 8.31 -16.73
C ARG A 104 -21.73 8.32 -17.82
N ALA A 105 -22.99 8.06 -17.48
CA ALA A 105 -24.11 8.12 -18.40
C ALA A 105 -24.26 9.51 -19.02
N GLU A 106 -24.03 10.58 -18.26
CA GLU A 106 -23.99 11.97 -18.79
C GLU A 106 -22.98 12.15 -19.93
N ARG A 107 -21.90 11.37 -19.91
CA ARG A 107 -20.82 11.40 -20.91
C ARG A 107 -20.91 10.27 -21.93
N GLN A 108 -22.02 9.51 -21.92
CA GLN A 108 -22.20 8.30 -22.74
C GLN A 108 -21.09 7.26 -22.51
N LEU A 109 -20.62 7.15 -21.27
CA LEU A 109 -19.63 6.16 -20.83
C LEU A 109 -20.27 5.11 -19.92
N VAL A 110 -19.66 3.93 -19.89
CA VAL A 110 -19.97 2.82 -18.96
C VAL A 110 -18.68 2.30 -18.33
N PHE A 111 -18.77 1.32 -17.42
CA PHE A 111 -17.58 0.70 -16.85
C PHE A 111 -16.94 -0.28 -17.81
N GLY A 112 -15.61 -0.25 -17.88
CA GLY A 112 -14.83 -1.23 -18.64
C GLY A 112 -14.82 -2.60 -17.94
N ALA A 113 -14.58 -3.66 -18.70
CA ALA A 113 -14.49 -5.03 -18.17
C ALA A 113 -13.42 -5.16 -17.08
N GLY A 114 -12.28 -4.47 -17.24
CA GLY A 114 -11.19 -4.47 -16.25
C GLY A 114 -11.58 -3.79 -14.94
N GLU A 115 -12.33 -2.68 -14.99
CA GLU A 115 -12.82 -2.01 -13.78
C GLU A 115 -13.80 -2.90 -13.00
N VAL A 116 -14.69 -3.59 -13.71
CA VAL A 116 -15.67 -4.48 -13.08
C VAL A 116 -15.00 -5.73 -12.53
N LEU A 117 -14.02 -6.30 -13.24
CA LEU A 117 -13.23 -7.41 -12.71
C LEU A 117 -12.48 -7.00 -11.43
N LEU A 118 -11.89 -5.81 -11.40
CA LEU A 118 -11.22 -5.29 -10.20
C LEU A 118 -12.20 -5.13 -9.04
N LEU A 119 -13.39 -4.56 -9.30
CA LEU A 119 -14.46 -4.43 -8.31
C LEU A 119 -14.85 -5.79 -7.73
N LEU A 120 -15.05 -6.80 -8.57
CA LEU A 120 -15.40 -8.17 -8.15
C LEU A 120 -14.31 -8.77 -7.27
N ARG A 121 -13.04 -8.66 -7.68
CA ARG A 121 -11.89 -9.12 -6.90
C ARG A 121 -11.75 -8.44 -5.55
N GLN A 122 -12.19 -7.18 -5.44
CA GLN A 122 -12.14 -6.42 -4.20
C GLN A 122 -13.36 -6.65 -3.29
N LEU A 123 -14.52 -7.04 -3.83
CA LEU A 123 -15.74 -7.29 -3.05
C LEU A 123 -15.89 -8.74 -2.59
N LEU A 124 -15.44 -9.72 -3.38
CA LEU A 124 -15.52 -11.14 -3.02
C LEU A 124 -14.83 -11.50 -1.69
N PRO A 125 -13.66 -10.93 -1.33
CA PRO A 125 -13.07 -11.13 0.00
C PRO A 125 -13.96 -10.59 1.13
N VAL A 126 -14.63 -9.45 0.89
CA VAL A 126 -15.56 -8.85 1.86
C VAL A 126 -16.75 -9.77 2.09
N LEU A 127 -17.36 -10.28 1.01
CA LEU A 127 -18.47 -11.22 1.09
C LEU A 127 -18.05 -12.53 1.77
N ALA A 128 -16.86 -13.05 1.45
CA ALA A 128 -16.33 -14.24 2.11
C ALA A 128 -16.17 -14.05 3.63
N ALA A 129 -15.67 -12.88 4.06
CA ALA A 129 -15.55 -12.55 5.48
C ALA A 129 -16.91 -12.45 6.17
N LEU A 130 -17.93 -11.85 5.54
CA LEU A 130 -19.29 -11.80 6.08
C LEU A 130 -19.92 -13.20 6.16
N HIS A 131 -19.83 -13.97 5.08
CA HIS A 131 -20.42 -15.31 4.96
C HIS A 131 -19.81 -16.28 5.96
N SER A 132 -18.51 -16.14 6.30
CA SER A 132 -17.86 -16.95 7.35
C SER A 132 -18.42 -16.73 8.76
N GLN A 133 -19.17 -15.65 8.98
CA GLN A 133 -19.83 -15.31 10.25
C GLN A 133 -21.36 -15.47 10.17
N ASP A 134 -21.84 -16.22 9.17
CA ASP A 134 -23.26 -16.41 8.86
C ASP A 134 -24.01 -15.08 8.68
N LEU A 135 -23.31 -14.06 8.19
CA LEU A 135 -23.85 -12.74 7.88
C LEU A 135 -23.97 -12.58 6.37
N LEU A 136 -25.13 -12.13 5.92
CA LEU A 136 -25.42 -11.85 4.52
C LEU A 136 -25.55 -10.34 4.34
N HIS A 137 -25.15 -9.84 3.17
CA HIS A 137 -25.40 -8.45 2.82
C HIS A 137 -26.90 -8.22 2.61
N GLY A 138 -27.54 -9.05 1.77
CA GLY A 138 -28.99 -9.10 1.61
C GLY A 138 -29.63 -7.97 0.79
N ASP A 139 -28.90 -6.87 0.55
CA ASP A 139 -29.34 -5.79 -0.36
C ASP A 139 -28.19 -5.19 -1.17
N LEU A 140 -27.44 -6.03 -1.88
CA LEU A 140 -26.30 -5.57 -2.66
C LEU A 140 -26.77 -4.90 -3.96
N SER A 141 -26.43 -3.62 -4.14
CA SER A 141 -26.77 -2.81 -5.31
C SER A 141 -25.72 -1.71 -5.54
N PRO A 142 -25.68 -1.04 -6.71
CA PRO A 142 -24.75 0.06 -6.95
C PRO A 142 -24.97 1.25 -6.01
N ALA A 143 -26.18 1.43 -5.48
CA ALA A 143 -26.50 2.47 -4.51
C ALA A 143 -25.92 2.16 -3.11
N ASN A 144 -25.82 0.88 -2.77
CA ASN A 144 -25.28 0.40 -1.50
C ASN A 144 -23.79 0.05 -1.58
N LEU A 145 -23.12 0.34 -2.70
CA LEU A 145 -21.68 0.18 -2.87
C LEU A 145 -21.06 1.56 -3.02
N LEU A 146 -20.14 1.91 -2.12
CA LEU A 146 -19.42 3.19 -2.16
C LEU A 146 -17.96 2.98 -2.55
N ARG A 147 -17.49 3.74 -3.53
CA ARG A 147 -16.07 3.86 -3.83
C ARG A 147 -15.47 4.91 -2.91
N ARG A 148 -14.63 4.47 -1.98
CA ARG A 148 -14.01 5.32 -0.95
C ARG A 148 -12.97 6.26 -1.56
N ASP A 149 -13.00 7.53 -1.18
CA ASP A 149 -12.09 8.54 -1.77
C ASP A 149 -10.63 8.35 -1.33
N SER A 150 -10.38 7.82 -0.12
CA SER A 150 -9.04 7.73 0.45
C SER A 150 -8.13 6.73 -0.26
N ASP A 151 -8.68 5.65 -0.82
CA ASP A 151 -7.93 4.54 -1.43
C ASP A 151 -8.59 3.92 -2.67
N GLY A 152 -9.77 4.40 -3.06
CA GLY A 152 -10.51 3.90 -4.22
C GLY A 152 -11.16 2.52 -4.03
N LEU A 153 -11.12 1.94 -2.82
CA LEU A 153 -11.70 0.62 -2.58
C LEU A 153 -13.23 0.66 -2.50
N PRO A 154 -13.93 -0.40 -2.96
CA PRO A 154 -15.36 -0.54 -2.81
C PRO A 154 -15.71 -0.93 -1.37
N VAL A 155 -16.68 -0.24 -0.81
CA VAL A 155 -17.15 -0.40 0.57
C VAL A 155 -18.65 -0.69 0.50
N PRO A 156 -19.09 -1.93 0.83
CA PRO A 156 -20.50 -2.20 1.03
C PRO A 156 -21.05 -1.40 2.20
N LEU A 157 -22.17 -0.76 1.92
CA LEU A 157 -22.98 0.00 2.85
C LEU A 157 -24.30 -0.74 3.02
N ASP A 158 -25.01 -0.44 4.09
CA ASP A 158 -26.47 -0.63 4.11
C ASP A 158 -26.88 -2.09 3.91
N PHE A 159 -26.37 -2.95 4.81
CA PHE A 159 -26.82 -4.33 4.99
C PHE A 159 -28.35 -4.36 5.09
N GLY A 160 -29.00 -5.43 4.64
CA GLY A 160 -30.47 -5.55 4.53
C GLY A 160 -31.21 -5.51 5.88
N LEU A 161 -31.17 -4.36 6.54
CA LEU A 161 -31.55 -4.10 7.93
C LEU A 161 -33.05 -4.10 8.16
N VAL A 162 -33.84 -3.99 7.09
CA VAL A 162 -35.29 -3.94 7.17
C VAL A 162 -35.87 -5.01 6.24
N ARG A 163 -36.32 -6.11 6.85
CA ARG A 163 -37.24 -7.06 6.22
C ARG A 163 -38.55 -6.93 6.98
N GLY A 164 -39.42 -6.03 6.55
CA GLY A 164 -40.74 -5.88 7.16
C GLY A 164 -41.60 -7.12 6.90
N THR A 165 -42.36 -7.54 7.90
CA THR A 165 -43.44 -8.52 7.74
C THR A 165 -44.75 -7.77 7.54
N SER A 166 -45.34 -7.80 6.34
CA SER A 166 -46.75 -7.45 6.18
C SER A 166 -47.59 -8.73 6.27
N ALA A 167 -48.29 -8.92 7.38
CA ALA A 167 -49.31 -9.95 7.51
C ALA A 167 -50.47 -9.66 6.53
N GLY A 168 -50.47 -10.34 5.39
CA GLY A 168 -51.55 -10.33 4.41
C GLY A 168 -51.72 -11.72 3.77
N PRO A 169 -52.94 -12.12 3.37
CA PRO A 169 -53.24 -13.48 2.91
C PRO A 169 -52.78 -13.76 1.47
N ALA A 170 -51.49 -13.50 1.18
CA ALA A 170 -50.84 -13.82 -0.09
C ALA A 170 -49.30 -13.79 0.03
N GLY A 171 -48.72 -14.75 0.79
CA GLY A 171 -47.29 -15.05 0.77
C GLY A 171 -46.37 -14.00 1.41
N GLU A 172 -45.34 -14.46 2.09
CA GLU A 172 -44.28 -13.65 2.69
C GLU A 172 -43.51 -12.88 1.60
N ARG A 173 -43.99 -11.69 1.20
CA ARG A 173 -43.25 -10.81 0.30
C ARG A 173 -42.25 -9.99 1.11
N LEU A 174 -40.97 -10.30 0.94
CA LEU A 174 -39.85 -9.56 1.50
C LEU A 174 -39.75 -8.14 0.89
N GLN A 175 -40.28 -7.14 1.60
CA GLN A 175 -39.97 -5.72 1.37
C GLN A 175 -38.61 -5.43 2.00
N GLY A 176 -37.55 -5.35 1.20
CA GLY A 176 -36.22 -4.99 1.72
C GLY A 176 -35.06 -5.12 0.73
N ALA A 177 -35.16 -5.99 -0.28
CA ALA A 177 -34.16 -6.08 -1.34
C ALA A 177 -34.50 -5.12 -2.49
N THR A 178 -33.48 -4.48 -3.06
CA THR A 178 -33.60 -3.61 -4.23
C THR A 178 -34.14 -4.44 -5.41
N PRO A 179 -35.28 -4.05 -6.03
CA PRO A 179 -35.88 -4.81 -7.12
C PRO A 179 -34.90 -5.08 -8.26
N GLY A 180 -34.91 -6.31 -8.78
CA GLY A 180 -34.08 -6.73 -9.91
C GLY A 180 -32.66 -7.21 -9.57
N TYR A 181 -32.13 -6.93 -8.37
CA TYR A 181 -30.81 -7.42 -7.95
C TYR A 181 -30.89 -8.76 -7.22
N ALA A 182 -31.89 -8.93 -6.37
CA ALA A 182 -32.09 -10.16 -5.62
C ALA A 182 -32.62 -11.30 -6.51
N PRO A 183 -32.21 -12.55 -6.25
CA PRO A 183 -32.77 -13.71 -6.93
C PRO A 183 -34.26 -13.89 -6.57
N PRO A 184 -35.09 -14.44 -7.48
CA PRO A 184 -36.53 -14.56 -7.27
C PRO A 184 -36.90 -15.47 -6.08
N GLU A 185 -36.04 -16.44 -5.73
CA GLU A 185 -36.17 -17.29 -4.54
C GLU A 185 -36.26 -16.43 -3.27
N LEU A 186 -35.43 -15.39 -3.18
CA LEU A 186 -35.49 -14.44 -2.07
C LEU A 186 -36.79 -13.63 -2.09
N ALA A 187 -37.31 -13.27 -3.26
CA ALA A 187 -38.60 -12.58 -3.37
C ALA A 187 -39.80 -13.48 -3.02
N ARG A 188 -39.65 -14.81 -3.10
CA ARG A 188 -40.67 -15.81 -2.73
C ARG A 188 -40.71 -16.14 -1.23
N GLY A 189 -39.81 -15.58 -0.43
CA GLY A 189 -39.74 -15.86 1.01
C GLY A 189 -38.78 -17.00 1.37
N GLU A 190 -37.99 -17.51 0.43
CA GLU A 190 -37.01 -18.55 0.76
C GLU A 190 -35.92 -18.02 1.72
N PRO A 191 -35.37 -18.89 2.59
CA PRO A 191 -34.34 -18.48 3.54
C PRO A 191 -33.14 -17.91 2.79
N ALA A 192 -32.64 -16.77 3.27
CA ALA A 192 -31.52 -16.11 2.65
C ALA A 192 -30.25 -16.97 2.76
N GLN A 193 -29.51 -17.08 1.66
CA GLN A 193 -28.31 -17.91 1.56
C GLN A 193 -27.14 -17.13 0.93
N PRO A 194 -25.87 -17.51 1.21
CA PRO A 194 -24.68 -16.84 0.69
C PRO A 194 -24.63 -16.64 -0.83
N TRP A 195 -25.14 -17.61 -1.60
CA TRP A 195 -25.19 -17.52 -3.06
C TRP A 195 -26.09 -16.39 -3.56
N MET A 196 -27.06 -15.93 -2.77
CA MET A 196 -27.96 -14.85 -3.15
C MET A 196 -27.22 -13.50 -3.20
N ASP A 197 -26.23 -13.29 -2.33
CA ASP A 197 -25.34 -12.11 -2.40
C ASP A 197 -24.43 -12.19 -3.64
N LEU A 198 -23.97 -13.39 -4.01
CA LEU A 198 -23.17 -13.61 -5.22
C LEU A 198 -23.98 -13.34 -6.50
N HIS A 199 -25.24 -13.76 -6.52
CA HIS A 199 -26.17 -13.43 -7.59
C HIS A 199 -26.33 -11.90 -7.71
N ALA A 200 -26.62 -11.22 -6.60
CA ALA A 200 -26.76 -9.76 -6.59
C ALA A 200 -25.47 -9.06 -7.07
N LEU A 201 -24.30 -9.57 -6.70
CA LEU A 201 -23.01 -9.06 -7.18
C LEU A 201 -22.85 -9.24 -8.70
N GLY A 202 -23.31 -10.37 -9.24
CA GLY A 202 -23.37 -10.61 -10.69
C GLY A 202 -24.27 -9.59 -11.40
N VAL A 203 -25.44 -9.28 -10.83
CA VAL A 203 -26.34 -8.26 -11.39
C VAL A 203 -25.70 -6.88 -11.35
N VAL A 204 -25.04 -6.52 -10.25
CA VAL A 204 -24.25 -5.27 -10.14
C VAL A 204 -23.23 -5.18 -11.28
N ALA A 205 -22.47 -6.25 -11.53
CA ALA A 205 -21.49 -6.27 -12.60
C ALA A 205 -22.13 -6.00 -13.98
N LEU A 206 -23.27 -6.64 -14.28
CA LEU A 206 -23.99 -6.39 -15.54
C LEU A 206 -24.51 -4.96 -15.67
N VAL A 207 -25.05 -4.39 -14.60
CA VAL A 207 -25.54 -3.00 -14.57
C VAL A 207 -24.41 -2.02 -14.84
N LEU A 208 -23.22 -2.23 -14.23
CA LEU A 208 -22.07 -1.34 -14.44
C LEU A 208 -21.50 -1.42 -15.86
N LEU A 209 -21.44 -2.62 -16.45
CA LEU A 209 -20.95 -2.85 -17.81
C LEU A 209 -21.90 -2.30 -18.88
N SER A 210 -23.22 -2.36 -18.65
CA SER A 210 -24.23 -1.92 -19.61
C SER A 210 -24.62 -0.45 -19.46
N GLY A 211 -24.57 0.08 -18.24
CA GLY A 211 -25.22 1.36 -17.92
C GLY A 211 -26.75 1.28 -17.93
N ASP A 212 -27.33 0.08 -17.84
CA ASP A 212 -28.77 -0.16 -17.82
C ASP A 212 -29.23 -0.79 -16.51
N GLY A 213 -30.47 -0.46 -16.10
CA GLY A 213 -31.11 -1.06 -14.93
C GLY A 213 -31.42 -2.55 -15.15
N PRO A 214 -31.52 -3.34 -14.07
CA PRO A 214 -31.74 -4.79 -14.15
C PRO A 214 -33.00 -5.17 -14.93
N GLU A 215 -34.05 -4.34 -14.91
CA GLU A 215 -35.30 -4.52 -15.65
C GLU A 215 -35.14 -4.48 -17.18
N ARG A 216 -34.08 -3.85 -17.68
CA ARG A 216 -33.75 -3.83 -19.12
C ARG A 216 -32.80 -4.96 -19.51
N LEU A 217 -32.06 -5.48 -18.53
CA LEU A 217 -31.07 -6.54 -18.73
C LEU A 217 -31.67 -7.94 -18.59
N LEU A 218 -32.73 -8.09 -17.80
CA LEU A 218 -33.43 -9.36 -17.67
C LEU A 218 -34.65 -9.37 -18.59
N ASP A 219 -34.67 -10.29 -19.55
CA ASP A 219 -35.81 -10.45 -20.43
C ASP A 219 -37.01 -11.02 -19.65
N PRO A 220 -38.15 -10.31 -19.57
CA PRO A 220 -39.26 -10.71 -18.71
C PRO A 220 -40.00 -11.96 -19.22
N ALA A 221 -39.89 -12.30 -20.50
CA ALA A 221 -40.57 -13.45 -21.09
C ALA A 221 -39.73 -14.72 -20.95
N THR A 222 -38.42 -14.63 -21.22
CA THR A 222 -37.51 -15.78 -21.21
C THR A 222 -36.76 -15.95 -19.89
N MET A 223 -36.75 -14.93 -19.02
CA MET A 223 -35.96 -14.87 -17.80
C MET A 223 -34.46 -15.09 -18.06
N GLN A 224 -33.97 -14.66 -19.23
CA GLN A 224 -32.57 -14.72 -19.62
C GLN A 224 -31.92 -13.33 -19.54
N TRP A 225 -30.66 -13.32 -19.13
CA TRP A 225 -29.85 -12.10 -19.08
C TRP A 225 -29.38 -11.70 -20.47
N ARG A 226 -29.51 -10.41 -20.77
CA ARG A 226 -28.94 -9.75 -21.94
C ARG A 226 -27.52 -9.33 -21.59
N TRP A 227 -26.55 -9.89 -22.29
CA TRP A 227 -25.13 -9.69 -21.99
C TRP A 227 -24.60 -8.44 -22.69
N PRO A 228 -23.87 -7.54 -21.98
CA PRO A 228 -23.26 -6.37 -22.58
C PRO A 228 -22.22 -6.73 -23.65
N ALA A 229 -22.16 -5.96 -24.74
CA ALA A 229 -21.17 -6.14 -25.81
C ALA A 229 -19.71 -6.06 -25.31
N ALA A 230 -19.46 -5.35 -24.21
CA ALA A 230 -18.15 -5.28 -23.56
C ALA A 230 -17.59 -6.66 -23.13
N LEU A 231 -18.46 -7.67 -22.99
CA LEU A 231 -18.07 -9.04 -22.64
C LEU A 231 -17.80 -9.94 -23.84
N GLU A 232 -18.09 -9.51 -25.08
CA GLU A 232 -17.87 -10.32 -26.29
C GLU A 232 -16.39 -10.71 -26.47
N ASN A 233 -15.48 -9.81 -26.09
CA ASN A 233 -14.04 -10.02 -26.16
C ASN A 233 -13.46 -10.67 -24.89
N GLU A 234 -14.28 -10.93 -23.87
CA GLU A 234 -13.86 -11.41 -22.55
C GLU A 234 -14.61 -12.70 -22.16
N PRO A 235 -14.45 -13.81 -22.91
CA PRO A 235 -15.26 -15.02 -22.76
C PRO A 235 -15.10 -15.69 -21.40
N GLU A 236 -13.90 -15.61 -20.80
CA GLU A 236 -13.66 -16.18 -19.47
C GLU A 236 -14.38 -15.39 -18.37
N LEU A 237 -14.39 -14.05 -18.46
CA LEU A 237 -15.13 -13.19 -17.53
C LEU A 237 -16.64 -13.41 -17.68
N LEU A 238 -17.14 -13.48 -18.91
CA LEU A 238 -18.53 -13.80 -19.20
C LEU A 238 -18.94 -15.13 -18.55
N HIS A 239 -18.11 -16.17 -18.70
CA HIS A 239 -18.38 -17.48 -18.11
C HIS A 239 -18.47 -17.42 -16.56
N GLN A 240 -17.55 -16.71 -15.89
CA GLN A 240 -17.64 -16.58 -14.43
C GLN A 240 -18.84 -15.73 -13.99
N LEU A 241 -19.22 -14.70 -14.74
CA LEU A 241 -20.43 -13.91 -14.46
C LEU A 241 -21.71 -14.74 -14.64
N GLN A 242 -21.77 -15.61 -15.66
CA GLN A 242 -22.86 -16.57 -15.83
C GLN A 242 -23.00 -17.49 -14.62
N ARG A 243 -21.88 -17.95 -14.06
CA ARG A 243 -21.88 -18.77 -12.84
C ARG A 243 -22.33 -18.01 -11.59
N LEU A 244 -22.01 -16.71 -11.46
CA LEU A 244 -22.57 -15.87 -10.39
C LEU A 244 -24.10 -15.76 -10.49
N LEU A 245 -24.62 -15.66 -11.71
CA LEU A 245 -26.04 -15.48 -12.01
C LEU A 245 -26.82 -16.79 -12.18
N SER A 246 -26.17 -17.96 -12.10
CA SER A 246 -26.86 -19.23 -12.27
C SER A 246 -27.76 -19.55 -11.07
N ARG A 247 -28.97 -20.00 -11.37
CA ARG A 247 -29.95 -20.48 -10.39
C ARG A 247 -29.75 -21.96 -10.04
N HIS A 248 -29.01 -22.68 -10.88
CA HIS A 248 -28.77 -24.10 -10.74
C HIS A 248 -27.65 -24.36 -9.72
N PRO A 249 -27.91 -25.09 -8.61
CA PRO A 249 -26.91 -25.37 -7.59
C PRO A 249 -25.60 -25.97 -8.11
N GLU A 250 -25.69 -26.76 -9.17
CA GLU A 250 -24.59 -27.45 -9.85
C GLU A 250 -23.72 -26.53 -10.72
N GLU A 251 -24.24 -25.39 -11.17
CA GLU A 251 -23.54 -24.45 -12.04
C GLU A 251 -23.00 -23.22 -11.28
N ARG A 252 -23.63 -22.87 -10.16
CA ARG A 252 -23.27 -21.71 -9.35
C ARG A 252 -22.02 -21.94 -8.50
N PHE A 253 -21.45 -20.86 -7.97
CA PHE A 253 -20.39 -20.97 -6.97
C PHE A 253 -20.95 -21.43 -5.62
N ALA A 254 -20.25 -22.38 -4.99
CA ALA A 254 -20.58 -22.87 -3.66
C ALA A 254 -20.30 -21.84 -2.56
N SER A 255 -19.33 -20.94 -2.77
CA SER A 255 -18.96 -19.89 -1.80
C SER A 255 -18.29 -18.69 -2.47
N ALA A 256 -18.28 -17.56 -1.76
CA ALA A 256 -17.54 -16.37 -2.18
C ALA A 256 -16.03 -16.62 -2.33
N GLY A 257 -15.45 -17.53 -1.52
CA GLY A 257 -14.05 -17.94 -1.64
C GLY A 257 -13.78 -18.71 -2.94
N GLN A 258 -14.69 -19.60 -3.36
CA GLN A 258 -14.56 -20.29 -4.65
C GLN A 258 -14.67 -19.31 -5.82
N ALA A 259 -15.62 -18.37 -5.75
CA ALA A 259 -15.73 -17.30 -6.72
C ALA A 259 -14.44 -16.48 -6.77
N LEU A 260 -13.89 -16.06 -5.63
CA LEU A 260 -12.67 -15.27 -5.57
C LEU A 260 -11.51 -15.93 -6.31
N VAL A 261 -11.28 -17.23 -6.08
CA VAL A 261 -10.21 -17.99 -6.77
C VAL A 261 -10.43 -17.96 -8.29
N ALA A 262 -11.66 -18.21 -8.74
CA ALA A 262 -11.99 -18.20 -10.17
C ALA A 262 -11.82 -16.81 -10.81
N PHE A 263 -12.18 -15.73 -10.10
CA PHE A 263 -11.98 -14.37 -10.60
C PHE A 263 -10.53 -13.91 -10.51
N GLN A 264 -9.72 -14.42 -9.57
CA GLN A 264 -8.29 -14.12 -9.45
C GLN A 264 -7.45 -14.75 -10.57
N SER A 265 -7.85 -15.92 -11.09
CA SER A 265 -7.15 -16.58 -12.19
C SER A 265 -7.34 -15.91 -13.55
N LEU A 266 -8.34 -15.04 -13.70
CA LEU A 266 -8.59 -14.33 -14.96
C LEU A 266 -7.44 -13.37 -15.30
N VAL A 267 -7.14 -13.20 -16.57
CA VAL A 267 -6.25 -12.11 -17.02
C VAL A 267 -7.00 -10.79 -16.91
N MET A 268 -6.32 -9.69 -16.53
CA MET A 268 -6.95 -8.37 -16.51
C MET A 268 -7.21 -7.89 -17.95
N PRO A 269 -8.46 -7.52 -18.30
CA PRO A 269 -8.78 -6.89 -19.59
C PRO A 269 -7.99 -5.60 -19.82
N ASP A 270 -7.67 -5.29 -21.08
CA ASP A 270 -6.96 -4.06 -21.46
C ASP A 270 -7.77 -2.79 -21.14
N SER A 271 -9.10 -2.90 -21.07
CA SER A 271 -10.02 -1.80 -20.77
C SER A 271 -10.17 -1.57 -19.26
N MET A 272 -9.15 -0.93 -18.68
CA MET A 272 -9.07 -0.55 -17.26
C MET A 272 -9.77 0.79 -16.91
N GLY A 273 -10.46 1.41 -17.86
CA GLY A 273 -11.12 2.70 -17.69
C GLY A 273 -12.51 2.75 -18.33
N PRO A 274 -13.20 3.90 -18.20
CA PRO A 274 -14.54 4.06 -18.75
C PRO A 274 -14.55 3.90 -20.27
N VAL A 275 -15.50 3.13 -20.78
CA VAL A 275 -15.64 2.84 -22.22
C VAL A 275 -16.89 3.52 -22.79
N PRO A 276 -16.89 3.94 -24.06
CA PRO A 276 -18.10 4.44 -24.72
C PRO A 276 -19.23 3.41 -24.70
N ARG A 277 -20.45 3.89 -24.44
CA ARG A 277 -21.65 3.07 -24.49
C ARG A 277 -21.94 2.69 -25.94
N ALA A 278 -21.99 1.38 -26.23
CA ALA A 278 -22.16 0.87 -27.59
C ALA A 278 -23.50 1.23 -28.26
N ASP A 279 -24.53 1.58 -27.47
CA ASP A 279 -25.93 1.61 -27.91
C ASP A 279 -26.45 2.89 -28.58
N ARG A 280 -25.62 3.89 -28.89
CA ARG A 280 -26.06 5.05 -29.72
C ARG A 280 -24.95 5.64 -30.58
N THR A 281 -24.38 4.83 -31.48
CA THR A 281 -23.85 5.40 -32.72
C THR A 281 -24.94 5.37 -33.79
N VAL A 282 -26.00 6.18 -33.61
CA VAL A 282 -26.64 6.73 -34.82
C VAL A 282 -25.66 7.81 -35.26
N VAL A 283 -24.76 7.43 -36.16
CA VAL A 283 -24.09 8.44 -36.98
C VAL A 283 -25.23 9.09 -37.76
N LEU A 284 -25.76 10.22 -37.26
CA LEU A 284 -26.31 11.22 -38.16
C LEU A 284 -25.10 11.74 -38.93
N VAL A 285 -24.68 10.97 -39.93
CA VAL A 285 -23.94 11.53 -41.06
C VAL A 285 -24.92 12.57 -41.60
N PRO A 286 -24.63 13.88 -41.56
CA PRO A 286 -25.36 14.77 -42.43
C PRO A 286 -25.16 14.19 -43.83
N GLU A 287 -26.24 13.77 -44.47
CA GLU A 287 -26.22 13.25 -45.83
C GLU A 287 -25.47 14.26 -46.70
N ALA A 288 -24.18 14.01 -46.89
CA ALA A 288 -23.33 14.79 -47.74
C ALA A 288 -23.90 14.52 -49.13
N ALA A 289 -24.46 15.57 -49.72
CA ALA A 289 -24.97 15.58 -51.08
C ALA A 289 -24.03 14.76 -51.98
N ALA A 290 -24.60 13.77 -52.64
CA ALA A 290 -23.88 12.94 -53.59
C ALA A 290 -23.08 13.82 -54.57
N PRO A 291 -21.80 13.50 -54.83
CA PRO A 291 -21.08 14.17 -55.91
C PRO A 291 -21.81 13.87 -57.24
N PRO A 292 -21.86 14.83 -58.18
CA PRO A 292 -22.51 14.61 -59.46
C PRO A 292 -21.82 13.45 -60.23
N PRO A 293 -22.56 12.65 -61.01
CA PRO A 293 -21.99 11.53 -61.73
C PRO A 293 -20.98 12.02 -62.78
N THR A 294 -19.76 11.49 -62.71
CA THR A 294 -18.73 11.62 -63.74
C THR A 294 -19.22 10.96 -65.05
N PRO A 295 -19.07 11.60 -66.22
CA PRO A 295 -19.53 11.02 -67.47
C PRO A 295 -18.72 9.78 -67.86
N LEU A 296 -19.44 8.73 -68.28
CA LEU A 296 -18.88 7.49 -68.81
C LEU A 296 -18.07 7.75 -70.10
N PRO A 297 -16.93 7.07 -70.32
CA PRO A 297 -16.24 7.08 -71.61
C PRO A 297 -17.06 6.30 -72.67
N PRO A 298 -16.97 6.68 -73.96
CA PRO A 298 -17.73 6.04 -75.03
C PRO A 298 -17.22 4.62 -75.34
N PRO A 299 -18.09 3.70 -75.81
CA PRO A 299 -17.71 2.35 -76.17
C PRO A 299 -16.91 2.32 -77.48
N ALA A 300 -15.83 1.54 -77.50
CA ALA A 300 -15.11 1.17 -78.72
C ALA A 300 -15.88 0.09 -79.51
N PRO A 301 -15.79 0.08 -80.85
CA PRO A 301 -16.70 -0.70 -81.69
C PRO A 301 -16.37 -2.19 -81.72
N GLU A 302 -17.43 -2.98 -81.81
CA GLU A 302 -17.45 -4.42 -82.01
C GLU A 302 -16.65 -4.84 -83.26
N ARG A 303 -15.84 -5.89 -83.13
CA ARG A 303 -15.41 -6.70 -84.28
C ARG A 303 -16.01 -8.09 -84.14
N GLY A 304 -16.78 -8.45 -85.17
CA GLY A 304 -17.33 -9.79 -85.37
C GLY A 304 -16.29 -10.85 -85.72
N PRO A 305 -16.73 -12.11 -85.90
CA PRO A 305 -15.92 -13.31 -85.71
C PRO A 305 -15.44 -13.93 -87.02
N GLU A 306 -14.28 -14.62 -87.01
CA GLU A 306 -13.92 -15.70 -87.96
C GLU A 306 -12.66 -16.49 -87.48
N PRO A 307 -12.32 -17.68 -88.04
CA PRO A 307 -12.45 -18.95 -87.32
C PRO A 307 -11.13 -19.76 -87.21
N ALA A 308 -11.28 -21.10 -87.03
CA ALA A 308 -10.39 -22.11 -86.44
C ALA A 308 -9.10 -22.54 -87.21
N GLN A 309 -8.35 -23.45 -86.55
CA GLN A 309 -7.17 -24.25 -86.98
C GLN A 309 -5.79 -23.54 -86.89
N GLU A 310 -4.66 -24.15 -86.53
CA GLU A 310 -4.23 -25.56 -86.43
C GLU A 310 -2.91 -25.70 -85.63
N TRP A 311 -2.67 -26.93 -85.18
CA TRP A 311 -1.46 -27.66 -84.77
C TRP A 311 -0.06 -27.02 -84.52
N ARG A 312 0.58 -27.58 -83.47
CA ARG A 312 1.98 -27.58 -82.98
C ARG A 312 3.04 -28.10 -84.01
N PRO A 313 4.38 -27.94 -83.84
CA PRO A 313 5.17 -28.29 -82.63
C PRO A 313 6.45 -27.46 -82.29
N ALA A 314 7.16 -27.95 -81.27
CA ALA A 314 8.25 -27.38 -80.47
C ALA A 314 9.65 -27.29 -81.15
N GLU A 315 10.56 -26.46 -80.61
CA GLU A 315 11.93 -26.90 -80.20
C GLU A 315 12.82 -25.80 -79.53
N VAL A 316 13.59 -26.24 -78.50
CA VAL A 316 14.90 -25.83 -77.88
C VAL A 316 15.26 -24.32 -77.74
N ALA A 317 15.90 -23.78 -76.69
CA ALA A 317 16.88 -24.30 -75.73
C ALA A 317 17.14 -23.32 -74.56
N ALA A 318 17.63 -23.90 -73.46
CA ALA A 318 18.55 -23.37 -72.43
C ALA A 318 18.12 -22.22 -71.50
N GLY A 319 17.99 -22.55 -70.21
CA GLY A 319 18.12 -21.62 -69.08
C GLY A 319 19.58 -21.24 -68.77
N PRO A 320 19.94 -20.72 -67.58
CA PRO A 320 19.17 -20.67 -66.33
C PRO A 320 19.08 -19.29 -65.63
N SER A 321 18.16 -19.23 -64.66
CA SER A 321 17.98 -18.21 -63.61
C SER A 321 19.01 -18.38 -62.45
N PRO A 322 18.87 -17.71 -61.29
CA PRO A 322 18.88 -16.26 -61.01
C PRO A 322 19.85 -15.92 -59.85
N GLN A 323 20.17 -14.64 -59.62
CA GLN A 323 20.63 -14.19 -58.31
C GLN A 323 20.14 -12.78 -57.98
N ALA A 324 19.69 -12.65 -56.73
CA ALA A 324 19.02 -11.51 -56.15
C ALA A 324 19.98 -10.37 -55.81
N ALA A 325 19.54 -9.12 -55.97
CA ALA A 325 20.00 -8.01 -55.14
C ALA A 325 18.94 -6.91 -55.10
N ARG A 326 18.49 -6.67 -53.87
CA ARG A 326 17.57 -5.64 -53.40
C ARG A 326 18.25 -4.27 -53.53
N VAL A 327 17.63 -3.32 -54.21
CA VAL A 327 18.06 -1.91 -54.29
C VAL A 327 16.87 -1.04 -53.95
N GLU A 328 17.07 -0.10 -53.02
CA GLU A 328 16.61 1.30 -53.05
C GLU A 328 16.85 1.95 -51.67
N PRO A 329 16.88 3.29 -51.51
CA PRO A 329 17.62 4.27 -52.32
C PRO A 329 18.37 5.31 -51.44
N GLN A 330 19.42 5.94 -51.99
CA GLN A 330 20.07 7.11 -51.41
C GLN A 330 19.42 8.40 -51.94
N LEU A 331 19.08 9.34 -51.04
CA LEU A 331 18.70 10.72 -51.37
C LEU A 331 19.92 11.65 -51.23
N PRO A 332 20.15 12.60 -52.16
CA PRO A 332 21.29 13.53 -52.11
C PRO A 332 20.99 14.86 -51.42
N LEU A 333 22.05 15.46 -50.88
CA LEU A 333 22.18 16.84 -50.39
C LEU A 333 22.03 17.89 -51.50
N PRO A 334 21.77 19.16 -51.11
CA PRO A 334 22.57 20.26 -51.63
C PRO A 334 23.07 21.25 -50.55
N THR A 335 23.95 22.13 -51.02
CA THR A 335 25.14 22.74 -50.40
C THR A 335 24.95 24.20 -49.91
N ALA A 336 25.97 24.70 -49.17
CA ALA A 336 26.46 26.08 -49.02
C ALA A 336 25.87 26.94 -47.87
N ALA A 337 26.58 27.84 -47.18
CA ALA A 337 28.01 28.13 -46.97
C ALA A 337 28.12 29.24 -45.87
N ALA A 338 29.29 29.38 -45.23
CA ALA A 338 29.87 30.52 -44.45
C ALA A 338 30.28 30.11 -43.01
N ALA A 339 31.57 29.90 -42.72
CA ALA A 339 32.66 30.88 -42.45
C ALA A 339 32.89 31.07 -40.93
N THR A 340 34.11 30.71 -40.48
CA THR A 340 34.61 30.70 -39.09
C THR A 340 35.70 31.77 -38.91
N PRO A 341 35.86 32.39 -37.73
CA PRO A 341 37.10 33.08 -37.35
C PRO A 341 37.89 32.36 -36.22
N PRO A 342 39.21 32.61 -36.09
CA PRO A 342 40.16 31.84 -35.28
C PRO A 342 40.36 32.39 -33.85
N PRO A 343 41.07 31.66 -32.95
CA PRO A 343 41.28 32.07 -31.55
C PRO A 343 42.56 32.93 -31.37
N PRO A 344 42.62 33.82 -30.35
CA PRO A 344 43.82 34.62 -30.08
C PRO A 344 44.77 33.98 -29.05
N ALA A 345 46.06 34.29 -29.23
CA ALA A 345 47.18 33.99 -28.35
C ALA A 345 47.56 35.20 -27.47
N ALA A 346 47.89 34.91 -26.20
CA ALA A 346 48.96 35.40 -25.31
C ALA A 346 49.38 36.89 -25.16
N VAL A 347 50.00 37.14 -23.97
CA VAL A 347 50.93 38.23 -23.54
C VAL A 347 50.24 39.39 -22.75
N ALA A 348 50.64 39.85 -21.55
CA ALA A 348 51.73 39.56 -20.59
C ALA A 348 51.52 40.27 -19.22
N VAL A 349 52.04 39.62 -18.14
CA VAL A 349 52.92 40.13 -17.03
C VAL A 349 52.39 41.26 -16.11
N SER A 350 52.36 41.10 -14.78
CA SER A 350 53.50 41.37 -13.85
C SER A 350 53.19 40.75 -12.47
N ASP A 351 54.00 39.82 -11.96
CA ASP A 351 55.21 40.02 -11.13
C ASP A 351 54.99 40.70 -9.78
N SER A 352 54.64 39.90 -8.78
CA SER A 352 55.23 40.01 -7.43
C SER A 352 54.97 38.74 -6.62
N VAL A 353 55.93 38.38 -5.76
CA VAL A 353 55.85 37.35 -4.70
C VAL A 353 56.21 35.90 -5.05
N ARG A 354 57.25 35.67 -5.87
CA ARG A 354 57.99 34.39 -5.78
C ARG A 354 59.50 34.54 -5.98
N ARG A 355 60.10 35.39 -5.14
CA ARG A 355 61.54 35.37 -4.85
C ARG A 355 61.74 35.35 -3.35
N ARG A 356 61.87 34.14 -2.80
CA ARG A 356 62.68 33.79 -1.63
C ARG A 356 62.63 32.28 -1.44
N HIS A 357 63.82 31.66 -1.36
CA HIS A 357 64.17 30.25 -1.17
C HIS A 357 64.00 29.35 -2.42
N GLU A 358 64.99 28.95 -3.23
CA GLU A 358 66.47 29.06 -3.23
C GLU A 358 67.18 28.93 -1.89
N GLU A 359 67.30 27.69 -1.43
CA GLU A 359 68.49 27.11 -0.81
C GLU A 359 68.36 25.59 -1.03
N ARG A 360 69.12 25.06 -1.99
CA ARG A 360 70.31 24.20 -1.78
C ARG A 360 69.92 22.79 -1.34
N GLU A 361 70.00 21.84 -2.28
CA GLU A 361 71.10 20.84 -2.35
C GLU A 361 70.94 19.86 -1.19
N GLU A 362 70.60 18.59 -1.43
CA GLU A 362 71.60 17.55 -1.74
C GLU A 362 70.96 16.33 -2.42
N GLU A 363 71.55 15.92 -3.54
CA GLU A 363 72.01 14.53 -3.82
C GLU A 363 70.99 13.40 -3.55
N ALA A 364 70.22 12.94 -4.54
CA ALA A 364 70.64 11.95 -5.54
C ALA A 364 71.45 10.75 -5.00
N GLU A 365 70.87 9.57 -5.22
CA GLU A 365 71.50 8.23 -5.21
C GLU A 365 71.57 7.46 -3.88
N GLY A 366 70.56 6.59 -3.67
CA GLY A 366 70.72 5.42 -2.79
C GLY A 366 69.44 4.94 -2.12
N GLY A 367 68.46 4.41 -2.86
CA GLY A 367 67.23 3.95 -2.20
C GLY A 367 66.32 2.96 -2.93
N PHE A 368 66.72 2.39 -4.07
CA PHE A 368 65.82 1.52 -4.86
C PHE A 368 65.90 0.02 -4.55
N TRP A 369 66.91 -0.45 -3.80
CA TRP A 369 67.06 -1.86 -3.46
C TRP A 369 66.30 -2.36 -2.21
N PRO A 370 66.05 -1.58 -1.13
CA PRO A 370 65.36 -2.11 0.05
C PRO A 370 63.84 -2.31 -0.16
N VAL A 371 63.21 -1.53 -1.05
CA VAL A 371 61.77 -1.66 -1.37
C VAL A 371 61.48 -2.92 -2.20
N LEU A 372 62.40 -3.31 -3.09
CA LEU A 372 62.27 -4.52 -3.90
C LEU A 372 62.44 -5.80 -3.07
N ILE A 373 63.36 -5.78 -2.10
CA ILE A 373 63.59 -6.91 -1.17
C ILE A 373 62.38 -7.09 -0.22
N ALA A 374 61.76 -5.99 0.23
CA ALA A 374 60.55 -6.04 1.05
C ALA A 374 59.33 -6.59 0.29
N LEU A 375 59.19 -6.27 -1.01
CA LEU A 375 58.12 -6.80 -1.85
C LEU A 375 58.25 -8.31 -2.10
N VAL A 376 59.48 -8.82 -2.28
CA VAL A 376 59.73 -10.25 -2.48
C VAL A 376 59.54 -11.04 -1.16
N LEU A 377 59.97 -10.50 -0.02
CA LEU A 377 59.73 -11.12 1.28
C LEU A 377 58.24 -11.16 1.65
N SER A 378 57.46 -10.13 1.31
CA SER A 378 56.01 -10.13 1.54
C SER A 378 55.27 -11.14 0.66
N ALA A 379 55.76 -11.41 -0.55
CA ALA A 379 55.19 -12.43 -1.44
C ALA A 379 55.43 -13.85 -0.90
N VAL A 380 56.62 -14.12 -0.33
CA VAL A 380 56.95 -15.45 0.23
C VAL A 380 56.19 -15.73 1.52
N VAL A 381 56.03 -14.74 2.41
CA VAL A 381 55.23 -14.89 3.65
C VAL A 381 53.73 -15.04 3.33
N GLY A 382 53.23 -14.35 2.29
CA GLY A 382 51.86 -14.50 1.79
C GLY A 382 51.56 -15.92 1.28
N THR A 383 52.52 -16.55 0.58
CA THR A 383 52.34 -17.93 0.09
C THR A 383 52.41 -18.99 1.20
N ALA A 384 53.19 -18.77 2.26
CA ALA A 384 53.30 -19.71 3.38
C ALA A 384 52.08 -19.68 4.32
N VAL A 385 51.50 -18.50 4.57
CA VAL A 385 50.27 -18.36 5.37
C VAL A 385 49.05 -18.87 4.59
N GLY A 386 49.03 -18.69 3.26
CA GLY A 386 48.00 -19.24 2.39
C GLY A 386 47.97 -20.78 2.33
N TRP A 387 49.14 -21.44 2.35
CA TRP A 387 49.23 -22.91 2.34
C TRP A 387 48.85 -23.56 3.68
N TRP A 388 49.09 -22.88 4.81
CA TRP A 388 48.73 -23.39 6.13
C TRP A 388 47.20 -23.35 6.36
N TRP A 389 46.52 -22.29 5.88
CA TRP A 389 45.07 -22.17 5.99
C TRP A 389 44.30 -23.07 4.99
N LEU A 390 44.90 -23.43 3.85
CA LEU A 390 44.30 -24.36 2.87
C LEU A 390 44.44 -25.86 3.23
N SER A 391 45.13 -26.22 4.31
CA SER A 391 45.40 -27.63 4.67
C SER A 391 44.43 -28.23 5.71
N ARG A 392 43.44 -27.48 6.19
CA ARG A 392 42.36 -27.98 7.07
C ARG A 392 40.98 -27.58 6.54
N GLY A 393 40.57 -28.22 5.46
CA GLY A 393 39.24 -28.05 4.88
C GLY A 393 39.08 -28.91 3.65
N LYS A 394 38.95 -30.22 3.86
CA LYS A 394 38.75 -31.21 2.79
C LYS A 394 37.34 -31.06 2.23
N VAL A 395 37.16 -30.30 1.14
CA VAL A 395 36.05 -30.46 0.19
C VAL A 395 36.58 -30.09 -1.20
N GLY A 396 36.49 -31.02 -2.15
CA GLY A 396 37.06 -30.87 -3.50
C GLY A 396 36.38 -29.77 -4.32
N ALA A 397 37.18 -29.01 -5.05
CA ALA A 397 36.72 -28.14 -6.13
C ALA A 397 36.85 -28.88 -7.48
N PRO A 398 35.95 -28.67 -8.46
CA PRO A 398 36.27 -28.88 -9.86
C PRO A 398 36.92 -27.62 -10.48
N ALA A 399 37.67 -27.86 -11.55
CA ALA A 399 38.57 -26.95 -12.25
C ALA A 399 37.90 -25.75 -12.97
N PRO A 400 38.66 -24.69 -13.33
CA PRO A 400 38.14 -23.57 -14.11
C PRO A 400 38.25 -23.89 -15.61
N GLY A 401 37.13 -23.88 -16.32
CA GLY A 401 37.10 -24.04 -17.76
C GLY A 401 35.81 -24.67 -18.26
N GLY A 402 34.86 -23.85 -18.68
CA GLY A 402 33.63 -24.29 -19.31
C GLY A 402 32.61 -23.17 -19.29
N GLN A 403 32.17 -22.75 -20.47
CA GLN A 403 30.94 -21.99 -20.61
C GLN A 403 29.86 -22.81 -19.89
N SER A 404 29.29 -22.28 -18.80
CA SER A 404 28.30 -23.03 -18.02
C SER A 404 26.97 -22.97 -18.78
N GLU A 405 26.81 -23.88 -19.74
CA GLU A 405 25.49 -24.37 -20.13
C GLU A 405 24.76 -24.81 -18.85
N LEU A 406 23.50 -24.38 -18.69
CA LEU A 406 22.70 -24.76 -17.53
C LEU A 406 22.61 -26.30 -17.44
N PRO A 407 22.66 -26.88 -16.23
CA PRO A 407 22.62 -28.34 -16.06
C PRO A 407 21.33 -28.92 -16.66
N SER A 408 21.49 -30.00 -17.42
CA SER A 408 20.47 -30.69 -18.23
C SER A 408 19.43 -31.49 -17.41
N SER A 409 19.10 -31.05 -16.19
CA SER A 409 18.11 -31.70 -15.31
C SER A 409 16.93 -30.80 -14.91
N LEU A 410 16.91 -29.53 -15.34
CA LEU A 410 15.81 -28.61 -15.12
C LEU A 410 14.80 -28.69 -16.28
N PRO A 411 13.48 -28.62 -16.03
CA PRO A 411 12.49 -28.51 -17.09
C PRO A 411 12.76 -27.26 -17.95
N PRO A 412 12.51 -27.29 -19.27
CA PRO A 412 12.79 -26.16 -20.18
C PRO A 412 12.19 -24.83 -19.71
N SER A 413 10.99 -24.87 -19.14
CA SER A 413 10.30 -23.70 -18.59
C SER A 413 11.03 -23.07 -17.39
N GLU A 414 11.69 -23.86 -16.53
CA GLU A 414 12.47 -23.34 -15.40
C GLU A 414 13.78 -22.70 -15.87
N VAL A 415 14.38 -23.25 -16.94
CA VAL A 415 15.57 -22.67 -17.59
C VAL A 415 15.24 -21.31 -18.20
N ASP A 416 14.11 -21.23 -18.93
CA ASP A 416 13.64 -19.98 -19.52
C ASP A 416 13.36 -18.91 -18.46
N GLN A 417 12.73 -19.28 -17.35
CA GLN A 417 12.46 -18.37 -16.23
C GLN A 417 13.76 -17.83 -15.58
N ARG A 418 14.73 -18.72 -15.30
CA ARG A 418 16.04 -18.30 -14.76
C ARG A 418 16.77 -17.38 -15.74
N GLN A 419 16.68 -17.66 -17.04
CA GLN A 419 17.29 -16.83 -18.07
C GLN A 419 16.61 -15.44 -18.17
N GLN A 420 15.28 -15.39 -18.07
CA GLN A 420 14.52 -14.14 -18.02
C GLN A 420 14.89 -13.29 -16.79
N LEU A 421 15.02 -13.92 -15.61
CA LEU A 421 15.49 -13.26 -14.39
C LEU A 421 16.88 -12.63 -14.59
N LEU A 422 17.83 -13.40 -15.13
CA LEU A 422 19.20 -12.92 -15.38
C LEU A 422 19.23 -11.78 -16.42
N ASN A 423 18.41 -11.86 -17.45
CA ASN A 423 18.28 -10.80 -18.45
C ASN A 423 17.70 -9.52 -17.84
N ARG A 424 16.70 -9.63 -16.96
CA ARG A 424 16.12 -8.49 -16.22
C ARG A 424 17.13 -7.86 -15.26
N LEU A 425 17.88 -8.66 -14.50
CA LEU A 425 18.95 -8.14 -13.63
C LEU A 425 20.02 -7.39 -14.41
N ARG A 426 20.39 -7.89 -15.60
CA ARG A 426 21.32 -7.22 -16.51
C ARG A 426 20.75 -5.90 -17.04
N ALA A 427 19.49 -5.88 -17.44
CA ALA A 427 18.81 -4.66 -17.90
C ALA A 427 18.73 -3.59 -16.79
N MET A 428 18.49 -4.01 -15.55
CA MET A 428 18.47 -3.14 -14.38
C MET A 428 19.86 -2.79 -13.82
N GLN A 429 20.91 -3.43 -14.33
CA GLN A 429 22.32 -3.23 -13.94
C GLN A 429 22.57 -3.49 -12.45
N VAL A 430 21.91 -4.51 -11.90
CA VAL A 430 22.07 -4.97 -10.52
C VAL A 430 23.13 -6.06 -10.47
N ASP A 431 23.97 -6.06 -9.43
CA ASP A 431 24.94 -7.14 -9.24
C ASP A 431 24.25 -8.49 -9.06
N ARG A 432 24.58 -9.43 -9.93
CA ARG A 432 23.96 -10.76 -9.97
C ARG A 432 24.27 -11.55 -8.71
N ALA A 433 25.52 -11.53 -8.26
CA ALA A 433 25.97 -12.38 -7.16
C ALA A 433 25.29 -11.95 -5.85
N TRP A 434 25.25 -10.64 -5.62
CA TRP A 434 24.52 -10.04 -4.51
C TRP A 434 23.03 -10.36 -4.56
N PHE A 435 22.37 -10.19 -5.71
CA PHE A 435 20.92 -10.43 -5.80
C PHE A 435 20.55 -11.90 -5.51
N LEU A 436 21.33 -12.85 -6.03
CA LEU A 436 21.10 -14.27 -5.72
C LEU A 436 21.29 -14.54 -4.22
N SER A 437 22.34 -13.96 -3.61
CA SER A 437 22.54 -14.09 -2.16
C SER A 437 21.39 -13.48 -1.34
N LEU A 438 20.75 -12.42 -1.85
CA LEU A 438 19.58 -11.78 -1.23
C LEU A 438 18.36 -12.70 -1.22
N VAL A 439 18.06 -13.33 -2.35
CA VAL A 439 16.94 -14.28 -2.45
C VAL A 439 17.21 -15.50 -1.56
N ASP A 440 18.44 -16.00 -1.56
CA ASP A 440 18.85 -17.10 -0.69
C ASP A 440 18.68 -16.75 0.79
N ALA A 441 19.18 -15.58 1.21
CA ALA A 441 19.04 -15.10 2.58
C ALA A 441 17.56 -14.86 2.96
N ALA A 442 16.72 -14.41 2.03
CA ALA A 442 15.29 -14.22 2.25
C ALA A 442 14.56 -15.55 2.44
N LEU A 443 14.87 -16.55 1.62
CA LEU A 443 14.32 -17.90 1.76
C LEU A 443 14.69 -18.49 3.13
N LEU A 444 15.95 -18.34 3.55
CA LEU A 444 16.41 -18.83 4.85
C LEU A 444 15.74 -18.10 6.03
N ALA A 445 15.54 -16.79 5.91
CA ALA A 445 14.86 -15.99 6.93
C ALA A 445 13.36 -16.31 7.05
N GLN A 446 12.71 -16.71 5.96
CA GLN A 446 11.29 -17.08 5.93
C GLN A 446 11.06 -18.50 6.47
N TYR A 447 12.03 -19.41 6.30
CA TYR A 447 11.93 -20.81 6.72
C TYR A 447 13.09 -21.25 7.64
N PRO A 448 13.21 -20.68 8.87
CA PRO A 448 14.29 -20.99 9.81
C PRO A 448 14.29 -22.46 10.27
N GLU A 449 13.13 -23.12 10.27
CA GLU A 449 12.93 -24.52 10.66
C GLU A 449 13.68 -25.52 9.74
N ARG A 450 14.21 -25.06 8.60
CA ARG A 450 14.81 -25.91 7.56
C ARG A 450 16.34 -26.03 7.64
N ASN A 451 16.97 -25.69 8.77
CA ASN A 451 18.40 -25.86 9.01
C ASN A 451 19.33 -25.30 7.90
N GLY A 452 18.94 -24.22 7.21
CA GLY A 452 19.80 -23.59 6.21
C GLY A 452 19.81 -24.24 4.82
N ARG A 453 18.90 -25.17 4.52
CA ARG A 453 18.90 -25.89 3.23
C ARG A 453 18.40 -25.01 2.07
N LEU A 454 19.30 -24.70 1.13
CA LEU A 454 18.98 -24.05 -0.15
C LEU A 454 18.40 -25.06 -1.17
N PRO A 455 17.66 -24.59 -2.20
CA PRO A 455 17.10 -25.46 -3.22
C PRO A 455 18.20 -26.15 -4.03
N SER A 456 18.15 -27.49 -4.16
CA SER A 456 19.00 -28.23 -5.10
C SER A 456 18.33 -28.38 -6.47
N ASP A 457 19.10 -28.79 -7.48
CA ASP A 457 18.59 -29.05 -8.85
C ASP A 457 17.91 -30.44 -8.98
N THR A 458 17.60 -31.11 -7.86
CA THR A 458 16.92 -32.42 -7.85
C THR A 458 15.40 -32.29 -7.97
N LEU A 459 14.73 -33.27 -8.56
CA LEU A 459 13.27 -33.24 -8.75
C LEU A 459 12.48 -33.14 -7.41
N GLU A 460 13.05 -33.60 -6.30
CA GLU A 460 12.43 -33.55 -4.97
C GLU A 460 12.30 -32.12 -4.43
N ASP A 461 13.22 -31.22 -4.81
CA ASP A 461 13.24 -29.81 -4.37
C ASP A 461 12.43 -28.88 -5.30
N THR A 462 11.62 -29.42 -6.22
CA THR A 462 10.75 -28.65 -7.13
C THR A 462 9.83 -27.64 -6.40
N PRO A 463 9.18 -27.98 -5.27
CA PRO A 463 8.39 -27.00 -4.52
C PRO A 463 9.25 -25.87 -3.94
N LEU A 464 10.49 -26.17 -3.51
CA LEU A 464 11.39 -25.20 -2.92
C LEU A 464 11.96 -24.24 -3.99
N ARG A 465 12.24 -24.74 -5.21
CA ARG A 465 12.61 -23.91 -6.36
C ARG A 465 11.48 -22.96 -6.78
N ARG A 466 10.22 -23.41 -6.72
CA ARG A 466 9.06 -22.53 -6.98
C ARG A 466 9.00 -21.37 -5.99
N VAL A 467 9.10 -21.65 -4.70
CA VAL A 467 9.14 -20.61 -3.65
C VAL A 467 10.33 -19.68 -3.84
N TRP A 468 11.50 -20.20 -4.20
CA TRP A 468 12.68 -19.38 -4.49
C TRP A 468 12.43 -18.44 -5.69
N ASN A 469 11.80 -18.92 -6.77
CA ASN A 469 11.47 -18.11 -7.94
C ASN A 469 10.45 -17.01 -7.60
N GLU A 470 9.40 -17.34 -6.85
CA GLU A 470 8.42 -16.35 -6.37
C GLU A 470 9.09 -15.26 -5.54
N LEU A 471 9.98 -15.64 -4.61
CA LEU A 471 10.77 -14.69 -3.82
C LEU A 471 11.68 -13.84 -4.70
N ALA A 472 12.30 -14.44 -5.73
CA ALA A 472 13.15 -13.70 -6.66
C ALA A 472 12.35 -12.62 -7.41
N GLU A 473 11.14 -12.91 -7.87
CA GLU A 473 10.26 -11.93 -8.52
C GLU A 473 9.81 -10.83 -7.55
N GLU A 474 9.48 -11.19 -6.31
CA GLU A 474 9.09 -10.24 -5.27
C GLU A 474 10.22 -9.27 -4.93
N TRP A 475 11.45 -9.77 -4.76
CA TRP A 475 12.64 -8.93 -4.54
C TRP A 475 13.02 -8.11 -5.76
N LEU A 476 12.82 -8.65 -6.97
CA LEU A 476 13.05 -7.92 -8.20
C LEU A 476 12.15 -6.68 -8.30
N ALA A 477 10.86 -6.83 -8.00
CA ALA A 477 9.90 -5.72 -7.97
C ALA A 477 10.26 -4.65 -6.92
N ARG A 478 10.86 -5.04 -5.80
CA ARG A 478 11.34 -4.09 -4.77
C ARG A 478 12.59 -3.34 -5.20
N VAL A 479 13.58 -4.04 -5.76
CA VAL A 479 14.81 -3.42 -6.27
C VAL A 479 14.50 -2.47 -7.44
N GLU A 480 13.46 -2.78 -8.22
CA GLU A 480 12.96 -1.93 -9.30
C GLU A 480 12.37 -0.60 -8.81
N GLN A 481 12.01 -0.46 -7.53
CA GLN A 481 11.57 0.84 -6.97
C GLN A 481 12.73 1.81 -6.73
N LEU A 482 13.98 1.32 -6.66
CA LEU A 482 15.14 2.17 -6.43
C LEU A 482 15.54 2.95 -7.69
N PRO A 483 16.07 4.18 -7.61
CA PRO A 483 16.66 4.87 -8.75
C PRO A 483 17.84 4.10 -9.36
N LEU A 484 18.01 4.21 -10.69
CA LEU A 484 19.07 3.50 -11.44
C LEU A 484 20.50 3.70 -10.88
N PRO A 485 20.92 4.90 -10.42
CA PRO A 485 22.27 5.08 -9.85
C PRO A 485 22.52 4.24 -8.59
N LEU A 486 21.47 4.02 -7.78
CA LEU A 486 21.57 3.22 -6.57
C LEU A 486 21.53 1.72 -6.89
N ARG A 487 20.72 1.30 -7.87
CA ARG A 487 20.69 -0.11 -8.33
C ARG A 487 22.06 -0.61 -8.76
N ARG A 488 22.80 0.22 -9.51
CA ARG A 488 24.18 -0.07 -9.96
C ARG A 488 25.17 -0.30 -8.83
N ARG A 489 24.91 0.27 -7.65
CA ARG A 489 25.79 0.17 -6.49
C ARG A 489 25.38 -0.93 -5.51
N LEU A 490 24.22 -1.58 -5.70
CA LEU A 490 23.81 -2.69 -4.85
C LEU A 490 24.81 -3.84 -4.93
N GLY A 491 25.32 -4.27 -3.78
CA GLY A 491 26.43 -5.24 -3.66
C GLY A 491 27.81 -4.59 -3.48
N SER A 492 27.92 -3.27 -3.66
CA SER A 492 29.16 -2.50 -3.50
C SER A 492 29.11 -1.45 -2.39
N PHE A 493 27.95 -1.25 -1.75
CA PHE A 493 27.86 -0.32 -0.63
C PHE A 493 28.67 -0.83 0.57
N SER A 494 29.35 0.10 1.22
CA SER A 494 30.24 -0.17 2.34
C SER A 494 29.78 0.56 3.60
N ALA A 495 30.28 0.12 4.75
CA ALA A 495 30.09 0.85 6.01
C ALA A 495 30.67 2.27 5.93
N SER A 496 31.78 2.46 5.20
CA SER A 496 32.40 3.77 4.99
C SER A 496 31.49 4.75 4.23
N ASP A 497 30.69 4.28 3.27
CA ASP A 497 29.73 5.13 2.56
C ASP A 497 28.72 5.74 3.54
N TRP A 498 28.16 4.90 4.41
CA TRP A 498 27.24 5.32 5.46
C TRP A 498 27.91 6.25 6.48
N GLU A 499 29.11 5.91 6.97
CA GLU A 499 29.84 6.74 7.93
C GLU A 499 30.16 8.13 7.37
N GLN A 500 30.55 8.22 6.10
CA GLN A 500 30.80 9.48 5.43
C GLN A 500 29.52 10.32 5.31
N ARG A 501 28.42 9.71 4.87
CA ARG A 501 27.08 10.30 4.82
C ARG A 501 26.65 10.84 6.18
N GLN A 502 26.66 9.96 7.18
CA GLN A 502 26.25 10.26 8.55
C GLN A 502 27.12 11.39 9.14
N GLY A 503 28.44 11.34 8.94
CA GLY A 503 29.37 12.36 9.41
C GLY A 503 29.06 13.76 8.90
N GLY A 504 28.50 13.89 7.69
CA GLY A 504 28.01 15.16 7.15
C GLY A 504 26.90 15.79 8.00
N PHE A 505 25.94 14.98 8.44
CA PHE A 505 24.79 15.40 9.23
C PHE A 505 25.11 15.55 10.73
N VAL A 506 26.02 14.73 11.24
CA VAL A 506 26.50 14.85 12.62
C VAL A 506 27.23 16.18 12.84
N ARG A 507 28.02 16.64 11.86
CA ARG A 507 28.62 17.98 11.89
C ARG A 507 27.61 19.12 11.89
N GLN A 508 26.36 18.86 11.47
CA GLN A 508 25.26 19.82 11.49
C GLN A 508 24.40 19.73 12.77
N GLY A 509 24.80 18.91 13.74
CA GLY A 509 24.15 18.79 15.05
C GLY A 509 23.06 17.73 15.15
N LEU A 510 22.94 16.83 14.16
CA LEU A 510 22.03 15.68 14.23
C LEU A 510 22.69 14.47 14.92
N SER A 511 21.87 13.67 15.61
CA SER A 511 22.39 12.49 16.29
C SER A 511 22.54 11.29 15.34
N PRO A 512 23.66 10.54 15.40
CA PRO A 512 23.83 9.27 14.69
C PRO A 512 22.70 8.26 14.92
N ALA A 513 22.18 8.20 16.15
CA ALA A 513 21.13 7.26 16.51
C ALA A 513 19.81 7.59 15.80
N VAL A 514 19.46 8.87 15.79
CA VAL A 514 18.23 9.38 15.17
C VAL A 514 18.29 9.23 13.65
N LEU A 515 19.45 9.48 13.04
CA LEU A 515 19.65 9.27 11.60
C LEU A 515 19.47 7.79 11.19
N ARG A 516 19.97 6.85 12.00
CA ARG A 516 19.72 5.41 11.75
C ARG A 516 18.25 5.07 11.86
N GLU A 517 17.57 5.57 12.89
CA GLU A 517 16.15 5.32 13.08
C GLU A 517 15.29 5.91 11.95
N LEU A 518 15.62 7.12 11.50
CA LEU A 518 14.99 7.75 10.34
C LEU A 518 15.10 6.87 9.08
N VAL A 519 16.29 6.37 8.80
CA VAL A 519 16.53 5.50 7.63
C VAL A 519 15.83 4.15 7.78
N SER A 520 15.89 3.54 8.96
CA SER A 520 15.18 2.29 9.21
C SER A 520 13.67 2.43 9.07
N ALA A 521 13.10 3.58 9.46
CA ALA A 521 11.69 3.87 9.27
C ALA A 521 11.34 4.10 7.80
N SER A 522 12.18 4.77 7.01
CA SER A 522 11.91 4.97 5.57
C SER A 522 12.05 3.69 4.74
N VAL A 523 12.84 2.73 5.21
CA VAL A 523 13.08 1.42 4.57
C VAL A 523 11.97 0.41 4.79
N GLN A 524 11.00 0.68 5.66
CA GLN A 524 10.05 -0.32 6.14
C GLN A 524 9.15 -0.92 5.04
N ASN A 525 9.00 -0.25 3.89
CA ASN A 525 8.30 -0.78 2.72
C ASN A 525 9.18 -1.60 1.77
N LEU A 526 10.50 -1.38 1.82
CA LEU A 526 11.48 -2.04 0.96
C LEU A 526 12.04 -3.31 1.60
N LEU A 527 12.03 -3.43 2.93
CA LEU A 527 12.43 -4.63 3.65
C LEU A 527 11.24 -5.23 4.40
N PRO A 528 11.08 -6.58 4.40
CA PRO A 528 10.04 -7.24 5.19
C PRO A 528 10.24 -6.98 6.69
N SER A 529 9.16 -6.99 7.46
CA SER A 529 9.13 -6.54 8.88
C SER A 529 10.09 -7.28 9.83
N ARG A 530 10.59 -8.46 9.46
CA ARG A 530 11.63 -9.18 10.23
C ARG A 530 13.06 -8.69 9.92
N ALA A 531 13.28 -8.09 8.75
CA ALA A 531 14.56 -7.54 8.30
C ALA A 531 14.69 -6.03 8.58
N SER A 532 13.64 -5.36 9.05
CA SER A 532 13.63 -3.90 9.31
C SER A 532 14.24 -3.50 10.66
N GLN A 533 15.26 -4.22 11.16
CA GLN A 533 15.98 -3.82 12.37
C GLN A 533 16.76 -2.51 12.14
N ALA A 534 17.23 -1.86 13.21
CA ALA A 534 17.98 -0.59 13.14
C ALA A 534 19.19 -0.63 12.19
N MET A 535 19.76 -1.82 11.95
CA MET A 535 20.64 -2.09 10.82
C MET A 535 20.60 -3.59 10.49
N PRO A 536 20.13 -4.01 9.31
CA PRO A 536 20.02 -5.43 8.98
C PRO A 536 21.36 -6.11 8.68
N PRO A 537 21.42 -7.46 8.73
CA PRO A 537 22.57 -8.22 8.27
C PRO A 537 22.72 -8.15 6.75
N GLU A 538 23.92 -8.47 6.26
CA GLU A 538 24.10 -8.74 4.83
C GLU A 538 23.27 -9.96 4.42
N PRO A 539 22.67 -9.98 3.23
CA PRO A 539 22.76 -9.00 2.12
C PRO A 539 21.69 -7.88 2.14
N PHE A 540 20.74 -7.91 3.07
CA PHE A 540 19.66 -6.90 3.20
C PHE A 540 20.20 -5.49 3.50
N ARG A 541 21.38 -5.41 4.12
CA ARG A 541 22.07 -4.15 4.43
C ARG A 541 22.35 -3.29 3.20
N GLN A 542 22.59 -3.89 2.03
CA GLN A 542 22.79 -3.13 0.79
C GLN A 542 21.56 -2.29 0.40
N ILE A 543 20.35 -2.84 0.61
CA ILE A 543 19.08 -2.11 0.39
C ILE A 543 18.92 -1.01 1.43
N TRP A 544 19.30 -1.29 2.68
CA TRP A 544 19.31 -0.28 3.74
C TRP A 544 20.25 0.88 3.39
N TYR A 545 21.46 0.62 2.86
CA TYR A 545 22.38 1.67 2.39
C TYR A 545 21.84 2.45 1.19
N ALA A 546 21.22 1.78 0.21
CA ALA A 546 20.60 2.48 -0.92
C ALA A 546 19.47 3.41 -0.45
N ALA A 547 18.64 2.97 0.48
CA ALA A 547 17.59 3.81 1.04
C ALA A 547 18.12 4.89 1.97
N ALA A 548 19.24 4.64 2.66
CA ALA A 548 19.98 5.67 3.38
C ALA A 548 20.40 6.79 2.43
N GLU A 549 20.96 6.43 1.26
CA GLU A 549 21.29 7.39 0.20
C GLU A 549 20.04 8.18 -0.23
N LEU A 550 18.94 7.52 -0.57
CA LEU A 550 17.73 8.20 -1.00
C LEU A 550 17.14 9.13 0.07
N THR A 551 17.11 8.67 1.32
CA THR A 551 16.46 9.37 2.44
C THR A 551 17.26 10.61 2.83
N LEU A 552 18.58 10.49 3.02
CA LEU A 552 19.37 11.65 3.44
C LEU A 552 19.73 12.61 2.29
N GLU A 553 19.63 12.20 1.01
CA GLU A 553 19.78 13.13 -0.12
C GLU A 553 18.66 14.17 -0.12
N ASN A 554 17.45 13.72 0.21
CA ASN A 554 16.26 14.55 0.27
C ASN A 554 16.05 15.20 1.65
N LEU A 555 16.94 14.93 2.62
CA LEU A 555 16.83 15.47 3.97
C LEU A 555 17.26 16.94 3.97
N ARG A 556 16.26 17.83 3.95
CA ARG A 556 16.45 19.26 4.16
C ARG A 556 16.47 19.55 5.65
N ILE A 557 17.58 20.10 6.13
CA ILE A 557 17.72 20.54 7.51
C ILE A 557 17.37 22.02 7.56
N GLU A 558 16.13 22.29 7.95
CA GLU A 558 15.70 23.63 8.32
C GLU A 558 15.56 23.65 9.84
N PRO A 559 16.54 24.22 10.57
CA PRO A 559 16.43 24.34 12.01
C PRO A 559 15.26 25.26 12.34
N ILE A 560 14.33 24.77 13.17
CA ILE A 560 13.21 25.56 13.64
C ILE A 560 13.61 26.20 14.96
N GLU A 561 13.59 27.53 15.05
CA GLU A 561 13.80 28.23 16.31
C GLU A 561 12.49 28.30 17.08
N ALA A 562 12.46 27.73 18.30
CA ALA A 562 11.28 27.84 19.14
C ALA A 562 11.25 29.24 19.79
N PRO A 563 10.22 30.06 19.54
CA PRO A 563 10.14 31.40 20.11
C PRO A 563 9.93 31.36 21.62
N SER A 564 10.60 32.27 22.33
CA SER A 564 10.30 32.57 23.73
C SER A 564 8.99 33.38 23.78
N GLY A 565 7.94 32.86 24.43
CA GLY A 565 6.66 33.57 24.58
C GLY A 565 5.50 32.96 23.80
N THR A 566 5.11 33.52 22.65
CA THR A 566 3.94 33.03 21.90
C THR A 566 4.28 31.79 21.07
N ALA A 567 3.41 30.78 21.08
CA ALA A 567 3.63 29.56 20.31
C ALA A 567 3.60 29.84 18.79
N GLN A 568 4.64 29.38 18.09
CA GLN A 568 4.68 29.40 16.63
C GLN A 568 4.03 28.14 16.08
N VAL A 569 3.20 28.30 15.04
CA VAL A 569 2.56 27.18 14.35
C VAL A 569 3.13 27.02 12.95
N LEU A 570 3.57 25.81 12.61
CA LEU A 570 4.11 25.42 11.31
C LEU A 570 3.29 24.28 10.72
N SER A 571 3.23 24.22 9.40
CA SER A 571 2.61 23.12 8.67
C SER A 571 3.66 22.41 7.81
N ALA A 572 3.67 21.09 7.83
CA ALA A 572 4.56 20.29 7.00
C ALA A 572 3.85 19.03 6.53
N GLU A 573 4.43 18.34 5.55
CA GLU A 573 3.91 17.06 5.04
C GLU A 573 4.92 15.95 5.37
N VAL A 574 4.40 14.81 5.80
CA VAL A 574 5.17 13.57 6.01
C VAL A 574 4.76 12.59 4.92
N PRO A 575 5.70 12.09 4.09
CA PRO A 575 5.38 11.19 2.97
C PRO A 575 4.72 9.89 3.45
N ALA A 576 3.97 9.24 2.56
CA ALA A 576 3.36 7.93 2.81
C ALA A 576 4.42 6.91 3.24
N SER A 577 4.14 6.17 4.32
CA SER A 577 4.98 5.04 4.75
C SER A 577 6.46 5.43 4.91
N GLY A 578 6.71 6.67 5.35
CA GLY A 578 8.03 7.30 5.42
C GLY A 578 8.23 8.10 6.69
N ALA A 579 9.34 8.84 6.78
CA ALA A 579 9.69 9.57 8.00
C ALA A 579 10.28 10.96 7.71
N ARG A 580 10.12 11.89 8.65
CA ARG A 580 10.67 13.25 8.58
C ARG A 580 11.22 13.69 9.93
N LEU A 581 12.38 14.34 9.92
CA LEU A 581 13.10 14.79 11.11
C LEU A 581 13.10 16.33 11.17
N PHE A 582 12.77 16.89 12.33
CA PHE A 582 12.73 18.32 12.60
C PHE A 582 13.70 18.68 13.75
N PRO A 583 14.82 19.35 13.47
CA PRO A 583 15.71 19.88 14.50
C PRO A 583 15.18 21.21 15.04
N ILE A 584 14.85 21.24 16.32
CA ILE A 584 14.28 22.39 17.04
C ILE A 584 15.36 23.01 17.91
N ARG A 585 15.71 24.28 17.64
CA ARG A 585 16.67 25.05 18.44
C ARG A 585 15.96 25.73 19.60
N LEU A 586 16.51 25.54 20.79
CA LEU A 586 16.05 26.15 22.03
C LEU A 586 17.14 27.08 22.62
N PRO A 587 16.75 28.20 23.24
CA PRO A 587 17.64 28.96 24.11
C PRO A 587 18.12 28.11 25.30
N ALA A 588 19.34 28.37 25.78
CA ALA A 588 19.93 27.57 26.86
C ALA A 588 19.05 27.58 28.12
N GLY A 589 18.82 26.41 28.70
CA GLY A 589 18.05 26.23 29.94
C GLY A 589 16.53 26.36 29.78
N HIS A 590 16.01 26.66 28.59
CA HIS A 590 14.57 26.71 28.34
C HIS A 590 13.97 25.31 28.15
N GLY A 591 12.73 25.12 28.62
CA GLY A 591 11.89 23.97 28.29
C GLY A 591 11.23 24.12 26.91
N LEU A 592 10.69 23.03 26.38
CA LEU A 592 9.98 23.02 25.08
C LEU A 592 8.55 22.53 25.28
N ALA A 593 7.58 23.38 24.96
CA ALA A 593 6.21 22.95 24.73
C ALA A 593 6.01 22.68 23.23
N LEU A 594 5.78 21.41 22.90
CA LEU A 594 5.61 20.89 21.54
C LEU A 594 4.22 20.27 21.41
N GLY A 595 3.36 20.85 20.57
CA GLY A 595 2.12 20.23 20.13
C GLY A 595 2.27 19.74 18.69
N VAL A 596 1.91 18.50 18.41
CA VAL A 596 1.82 18.00 17.02
C VAL A 596 0.43 17.44 16.80
N SER A 597 -0.21 17.85 15.70
CA SER A 597 -1.48 17.32 15.26
C SER A 597 -1.44 16.93 13.78
N GLY A 598 -2.22 15.93 13.41
CA GLY A 598 -2.18 15.32 12.09
C GLY A 598 -2.97 14.00 12.05
N SER A 599 -2.76 13.21 11.01
CA SER A 599 -3.37 11.88 10.85
C SER A 599 -3.07 10.95 12.03
N PRO A 600 -4.03 10.10 12.47
CA PRO A 600 -3.83 9.12 13.55
C PRO A 600 -2.82 8.01 13.18
N LEU A 601 -2.46 7.89 11.89
CA LEU A 601 -1.45 6.95 11.40
C LEU A 601 -0.02 7.48 11.55
N LEU A 602 0.15 8.73 12.02
CA LEU A 602 1.45 9.30 12.31
C LEU A 602 1.87 8.98 13.75
N GLN A 603 3.14 8.66 13.91
CA GLN A 603 3.76 8.49 15.21
C GLN A 603 4.87 9.53 15.39
N MET A 604 5.08 9.95 16.63
CA MET A 604 6.13 10.88 17.03
C MET A 604 7.09 10.26 18.02
N SER A 605 8.37 10.62 17.90
CA SER A 605 9.38 10.42 18.93
C SER A 605 10.26 11.65 19.03
N VAL A 606 10.73 11.96 20.24
CA VAL A 606 11.55 13.15 20.51
C VAL A 606 12.86 12.73 21.16
N TYR A 607 13.96 13.30 20.67
CA TYR A 607 15.32 13.00 21.13
C TYR A 607 16.05 14.27 21.54
N SER A 608 16.98 14.12 22.49
CA SER A 608 17.94 15.16 22.84
C SER A 608 18.95 15.34 21.71
N ALA A 609 19.75 16.42 21.78
CA ALA A 609 20.85 16.64 20.82
C ALA A 609 21.85 15.46 20.77
N GLY A 610 22.05 14.77 21.90
CA GLY A 610 22.90 13.58 21.99
C GLY A 610 22.26 12.30 21.44
N GLY A 611 20.97 12.30 21.11
CA GLY A 611 20.23 11.12 20.67
C GLY A 611 19.62 10.29 21.80
N THR A 612 19.61 10.80 23.03
CA THR A 612 18.84 10.18 24.12
C THR A 612 17.37 10.39 23.84
N GLN A 613 16.57 9.33 23.90
CA GLN A 613 15.13 9.44 23.75
C GLN A 613 14.53 10.21 24.93
N LEU A 614 13.89 11.34 24.64
CA LEU A 614 13.16 12.15 25.61
C LEU A 614 11.70 11.73 25.66
N GLU A 615 11.11 11.41 24.51
CA GLU A 615 9.74 10.89 24.42
C GLU A 615 9.69 9.59 23.60
N PRO A 616 8.98 8.56 24.09
CA PRO A 616 8.81 7.31 23.37
C PRO A 616 8.01 7.50 22.09
N ARG A 617 8.29 6.63 21.11
CA ARG A 617 7.51 6.51 19.87
C ARG A 617 6.05 6.21 20.23
N GLY A 618 5.12 7.04 19.74
CA GLY A 618 3.71 6.91 20.06
C GLY A 618 2.83 7.87 19.26
N PRO A 619 1.51 7.92 19.54
CA PRO A 619 0.58 8.79 18.82
C PRO A 619 0.94 10.27 19.01
N LEU A 620 0.47 11.09 18.08
CA LEU A 620 0.66 12.53 18.14
C LEU A 620 0.01 13.11 19.41
N ARG A 621 0.77 13.89 20.18
CA ARG A 621 0.34 14.46 21.45
C ARG A 621 1.03 15.80 21.70
N VAL A 622 0.57 16.48 22.74
CA VAL A 622 1.27 17.64 23.29
C VAL A 622 2.27 17.14 24.33
N VAL A 623 3.51 17.62 24.22
CA VAL A 623 4.65 17.27 25.07
C VAL A 623 5.22 18.56 25.66
N SER A 624 5.48 18.56 26.95
CA SER A 624 6.26 19.61 27.62
C SER A 624 7.55 19.00 28.15
N LEU A 625 8.69 19.46 27.65
CA LEU A 625 10.02 19.01 28.06
C LEU A 625 10.64 20.03 29.01
N ASP A 626 11.20 19.55 30.11
CA ASP A 626 11.95 20.37 31.07
C ASP A 626 13.20 20.98 30.44
N GLY A 627 13.78 21.98 31.14
CA GLY A 627 14.94 22.78 30.69
C GLY A 627 16.03 21.95 30.02
N GLN A 628 16.14 22.07 28.69
CA GLN A 628 17.05 21.26 27.90
C GLN A 628 18.48 21.80 28.02
N LYS A 629 19.42 20.94 28.40
CA LYS A 629 20.85 21.28 28.53
C LYS A 629 21.57 21.33 27.18
N SER A 630 20.98 20.75 26.13
CA SER A 630 21.61 20.59 24.82
C SER A 630 20.60 20.80 23.70
N SER A 631 20.96 21.59 22.69
CA SER A 631 20.15 21.99 21.53
C SER A 631 20.93 21.60 20.25
N PRO A 632 20.28 21.15 19.16
CA PRO A 632 18.83 21.08 18.94
C PRO A 632 18.16 19.82 19.51
N VAL A 633 16.91 19.96 19.93
CA VAL A 633 16.01 18.82 20.18
C VAL A 633 15.54 18.28 18.83
N GLN A 634 15.49 16.96 18.68
CA GLN A 634 15.22 16.30 17.40
C GLN A 634 13.84 15.61 17.46
N LEU A 635 12.87 16.12 16.69
CA LEU A 635 11.54 15.52 16.55
C LEU A 635 11.51 14.63 15.29
N LEU A 636 11.31 13.33 15.48
CA LEU A 636 11.12 12.37 14.39
C LEU A 636 9.62 12.06 14.27
N LEU A 637 9.10 12.18 13.05
CA LEU A 637 7.74 11.80 12.71
C LEU A 637 7.78 10.68 11.68
N THR A 638 7.07 9.58 11.96
CA THR A 638 6.93 8.43 11.05
C THR A 638 5.46 8.31 10.65
N ASN A 639 5.20 8.07 9.37
CA ASN A 639 3.87 7.84 8.84
C ASN A 639 3.71 6.36 8.54
N ASP A 640 2.84 5.67 9.27
CA ASP A 640 2.53 4.26 9.00
C ASP A 640 1.38 4.12 7.97
N GLY A 641 0.86 5.24 7.46
CA GLY A 641 -0.19 5.28 6.45
C GLY A 641 0.34 5.17 5.01
N VAL A 642 -0.55 4.78 4.10
CA VAL A 642 -0.26 4.60 2.66
C VAL A 642 -0.38 5.88 1.83
N ALA A 643 -0.75 7.00 2.46
CA ALA A 643 -0.86 8.32 1.85
C ALA A 643 -0.03 9.35 2.63
N PRO A 644 0.50 10.40 1.97
CA PRO A 644 1.14 11.49 2.68
C PRO A 644 0.18 12.17 3.64
N ALA A 645 0.69 12.60 4.79
CA ALA A 645 -0.10 13.20 5.85
C ALA A 645 0.41 14.61 6.18
N LEU A 646 -0.51 15.57 6.20
CA LEU A 646 -0.22 16.93 6.62
C LEU A 646 -0.21 17.01 8.15
N ILE A 647 0.79 17.68 8.70
CA ILE A 647 0.97 17.91 10.12
C ILE A 647 0.93 19.40 10.44
N ARG A 648 0.46 19.72 11.64
CA ARG A 648 0.58 21.05 12.25
C ARG A 648 1.40 20.92 13.52
N LEU A 649 2.51 21.66 13.57
CA LEU A 649 3.46 21.73 14.68
C LEU A 649 3.26 23.05 15.43
N SER A 650 3.07 23.00 16.74
CA SER A 650 2.99 24.16 17.63
C SER A 650 4.18 24.12 18.58
N LEU A 651 4.97 25.18 18.64
CA LEU A 651 6.27 25.21 19.33
C LEU A 651 6.37 26.45 20.21
N ARG A 652 6.81 26.28 21.47
CA ARG A 652 7.10 27.40 22.38
C ARG A 652 8.28 27.05 23.29
N ALA A 653 9.23 27.97 23.43
CA ALA A 653 10.31 27.87 24.41
C ALA A 653 9.85 28.48 25.75
N ASP A 654 9.78 27.67 26.79
CA ASP A 654 9.38 28.09 28.13
C ASP A 654 10.65 28.43 28.95
N PRO A 655 10.75 29.62 29.58
CA PRO A 655 11.93 30.00 30.36
C PRO A 655 12.14 29.06 31.56
N PRO A 656 13.41 28.87 32.00
CA PRO A 656 13.68 28.09 33.20
C PRO A 656 12.92 28.65 34.39
N ALA A 657 12.39 27.77 35.24
CA ALA A 657 11.72 28.17 36.46
C ALA A 657 12.64 29.08 37.29
N PRO A 658 12.14 30.21 37.83
CA PRO A 658 12.95 31.09 38.65
C PRO A 658 13.46 30.31 39.86
N THR A 659 14.78 30.36 40.09
CA THR A 659 15.41 29.76 41.26
C THR A 659 14.73 30.34 42.51
N PRO A 660 14.20 29.51 43.43
CA PRO A 660 13.62 30.03 44.65
C PRO A 660 14.69 30.85 45.40
N PRO A 661 14.35 32.03 45.96
CA PRO A 661 15.29 32.81 46.74
C PRO A 661 15.82 31.95 47.90
N PRO A 662 17.11 32.06 48.26
CA PRO A 662 17.66 31.30 49.38
C PRO A 662 16.82 31.59 50.63
N ALA A 663 16.37 30.52 51.29
CA ALA A 663 15.53 30.62 52.48
C ALA A 663 16.25 31.46 53.55
N PRO A 664 15.56 32.39 54.24
CA PRO A 664 16.16 33.15 55.33
C PRO A 664 16.63 32.21 56.44
N GLU A 665 17.87 32.40 56.90
CA GLU A 665 18.44 31.69 58.06
C GLU A 665 17.49 31.78 59.26
N ALA A 666 17.11 30.62 59.79
CA ALA A 666 16.28 30.53 60.98
C ALA A 666 17.03 31.11 62.19
N PRO A 667 16.39 31.95 63.03
CA PRO A 667 17.01 32.45 64.25
C PRO A 667 17.27 31.31 65.26
N PRO A 668 18.29 31.44 66.11
CA PRO A 668 18.72 30.37 67.00
C PRO A 668 17.66 30.06 68.07
N ALA A 669 17.51 28.77 68.37
CA ALA A 669 16.55 28.26 69.35
C ALA A 669 16.91 28.71 70.79
N PRO A 670 15.91 28.96 71.67
CA PRO A 670 16.17 29.20 73.10
C PRO A 670 16.49 27.89 73.83
N GLU A 671 17.46 27.95 74.73
CA GLU A 671 17.87 26.88 75.65
C GLU A 671 16.89 26.70 76.84
N GLU A 672 16.65 25.42 77.16
CA GLU A 672 16.40 24.79 78.49
C GLU A 672 15.08 25.08 79.26
N PRO A 673 14.63 24.22 80.21
CA PRO A 673 15.38 23.17 80.93
C PRO A 673 14.72 21.77 81.05
N GLN A 674 15.60 20.82 81.39
CA GLN A 674 15.34 19.48 81.91
C GLN A 674 14.63 19.55 83.27
N ASP A 675 13.67 18.67 83.58
CA ASP A 675 13.79 17.70 84.69
C ASP A 675 12.55 16.78 84.88
N THR A 676 12.82 15.61 85.46
CA THR A 676 11.93 14.62 86.09
C THR A 676 11.25 13.51 85.26
N ALA A 677 11.65 12.28 85.59
CA ALA A 677 10.91 11.02 85.51
C ALA A 677 10.86 10.42 86.95
N PRO A 678 10.27 9.24 87.26
CA PRO A 678 9.20 8.43 86.64
C PRO A 678 8.14 7.91 87.68
N ALA A 679 6.97 7.40 87.25
CA ALA A 679 6.14 6.51 88.11
C ALA A 679 5.15 5.59 87.35
N GLN A 680 5.42 4.29 87.46
CA GLN A 680 4.63 3.03 87.47
C GLN A 680 3.12 2.98 87.08
N ALA A 681 2.80 2.11 86.07
CA ALA A 681 1.80 0.99 85.94
C ALA A 681 0.34 1.07 86.50
N PRO A 682 -0.66 0.22 86.12
CA PRO A 682 -0.87 -0.70 84.97
C PRO A 682 -2.33 -0.72 84.35
N ALA A 683 -2.53 -1.59 83.33
CA ALA A 683 -3.74 -2.38 82.95
C ALA A 683 -4.97 -1.75 82.20
N THR A 684 -5.07 -2.08 80.90
CA THR A 684 -6.22 -2.55 80.02
C THR A 684 -7.68 -2.11 80.24
N PRO A 685 -8.61 -2.26 79.25
CA PRO A 685 -8.52 -2.51 77.80
C PRO A 685 -9.44 -1.60 76.93
N GLY A 686 -9.31 -1.58 75.60
CA GLY A 686 -10.32 -0.92 74.76
C GLY A 686 -10.10 -0.96 73.25
N ALA A 687 -10.89 -1.80 72.58
CA ALA A 687 -11.37 -1.69 71.21
C ALA A 687 -10.36 -1.73 70.03
N THR A 688 -10.24 -2.95 69.49
CA THR A 688 -9.80 -3.30 68.13
C THR A 688 -10.66 -2.62 67.05
N PRO A 689 -10.08 -2.24 65.90
CA PRO A 689 -10.75 -1.49 64.83
C PRO A 689 -11.61 -2.34 63.89
N ALA A 690 -12.54 -1.64 63.22
CA ALA A 690 -13.48 -2.10 62.22
C ALA A 690 -12.81 -2.55 60.89
N PRO A 691 -13.48 -3.37 60.06
CA PRO A 691 -12.85 -4.28 59.09
C PRO A 691 -12.58 -3.65 57.72
N ALA A 692 -11.53 -4.16 57.07
CA ALA A 692 -11.18 -3.89 55.68
C ALA A 692 -12.16 -4.56 54.70
N ALA A 693 -12.47 -3.83 53.62
CA ALA A 693 -13.28 -4.31 52.50
C ALA A 693 -12.53 -5.34 51.62
N PRO A 694 -13.24 -6.25 50.92
CA PRO A 694 -12.66 -7.48 50.37
C PRO A 694 -11.99 -7.32 49.00
N ALA A 695 -10.98 -8.17 48.76
CA ALA A 695 -10.27 -8.35 47.50
C ALA A 695 -11.09 -9.16 46.46
N PRO A 696 -10.84 -8.99 45.15
CA PRO A 696 -11.58 -9.66 44.07
C PRO A 696 -11.24 -11.16 43.93
N PRO A 697 -12.18 -11.99 43.42
CA PRO A 697 -11.98 -13.44 43.29
C PRO A 697 -11.12 -13.84 42.10
N ALA A 698 -10.39 -14.94 42.28
CA ALA A 698 -9.51 -15.61 41.30
C ALA A 698 -10.28 -16.34 40.18
N PRO A 699 -9.67 -16.54 38.98
CA PRO A 699 -10.31 -17.17 37.84
C PRO A 699 -10.47 -18.70 38.00
N ALA A 700 -11.61 -19.21 37.51
CA ALA A 700 -12.00 -20.61 37.56
C ALA A 700 -11.24 -21.50 36.54
N SER A 701 -10.94 -22.74 36.95
CA SER A 701 -10.31 -23.80 36.15
C SER A 701 -11.20 -24.29 35.00
N PRO A 702 -10.60 -24.75 33.87
CA PRO A 702 -11.35 -25.27 32.71
C PRO A 702 -11.90 -26.70 32.91
N PRO A 703 -13.00 -27.08 32.25
CA PRO A 703 -13.60 -28.42 32.33
C PRO A 703 -12.85 -29.48 31.49
N ALA A 704 -12.91 -30.72 31.96
CA ALA A 704 -12.24 -31.90 31.38
C ALA A 704 -12.86 -32.39 30.04
N PRO A 705 -12.08 -33.05 29.17
CA PRO A 705 -12.56 -33.55 27.87
C PRO A 705 -13.36 -34.87 27.98
N PRO A 706 -14.31 -35.13 27.04
CA PRO A 706 -15.10 -36.36 27.01
C PRO A 706 -14.32 -37.57 26.46
N ALA A 707 -14.66 -38.76 26.99
CA ALA A 707 -14.05 -40.05 26.65
C ALA A 707 -14.42 -40.55 25.22
N PRO A 708 -13.55 -41.35 24.58
CA PRO A 708 -13.82 -41.92 23.25
C PRO A 708 -14.82 -43.10 23.32
N PRO A 709 -15.58 -43.37 22.25
CA PRO A 709 -16.52 -44.48 22.18
C PRO A 709 -15.80 -45.83 22.02
N SER A 710 -16.27 -46.84 22.76
CA SER A 710 -15.87 -48.23 22.64
C SER A 710 -16.75 -48.98 21.62
N ASN A 711 -16.08 -49.61 20.65
CA ASN A 711 -16.52 -50.58 19.63
C ASN A 711 -17.54 -50.16 18.57
#